data_AF-A0A822F8U2-F1
#
_entry.id   AF-A0A822F8U2-F1
#
_cell.length_a   1.000
_cell.length_b   1.000
_cell.length_c   1.000
_cell.angle_alpha   90.00
_cell.angle_beta   90.00
_cell.angle_gamma   90.00
#
_symmetry.space_group_name_H-M   'P 1'
#
loop_
_entity.id
_entity.type
_entity.pdbx_description
1 polymer ?
#
loop_
_entity_poly.entity_id
_entity_poly.type
_entity_poly.pdbx_seq_one_letter_code
_entity_poly.pdbx_strand_id
1 'polypeptide(L)'
;MPHAVDISDNFSIIAGFIQNDPQGRVKYSPIIYLLNFNSSNHHPIVVDQYIPKANQGTWQDLLTYSDANIYSAKYDMSISINSRGDILVGMQFINRVFLFSVNISNPMQLIYISRNTNGRSLGNGKSLAWLDNGNMAAILVNTYSLNYQWSSSEVYLYDMKSNIYNSNSTSISVFPSYHQLLPSSFSSVFLNIISSPISLTLMDDIGNLLIFTPTPSGFYPSIPATGSMPLITSPEPCPPGMYKDHVGINDCILCPTGTKNSGNATTQCTPCAPDTFCPLGSVSETPQSALENIIQLIAYPTSPEYTIFDEVLLQNMFHIGTGRCLLVSPLFWTLIVGGLAILIVIVIKLLKYFVDHTTYVPIKKRIHYIFKKTDLIGEGELWVGGLASFAVVVLVSFAYGFSNSYYKQYPIETSTDSYFACDLSTRNAKFQSSLQTLGIPPTTAEKKMFDLLNEQSFSLNIEFINTLINCDAISIQALYGTTWLTIRWSNCQNNSSILYLSIPLPFQHTSVQVTLDQIQTIGALRIGLSGDKQEEELYKLKELNFYESFSQNGSVLAQALPISLVLTKVINETMPIEGEESNFTGIYIPTFAVDSKSLFLTQDQYIHSTSQAILLTIVLSETAYYVKNQQYPIAKRAEIVFHNFLFTIVCLEIFGL
;
A
#
# COMPACT_ATOMS: atom_id res chain seq x y z
N MET A 1 -6.35 0.31 55.90
CA MET A 1 -6.40 1.72 55.48
C MET A 1 -7.40 1.84 54.35
N PRO A 2 -8.64 2.28 54.61
CA PRO A 2 -9.62 2.51 53.53
C PRO A 2 -9.12 3.63 52.62
N HIS A 3 -9.34 3.49 51.32
CA HIS A 3 -8.96 4.47 50.29
C HIS A 3 -10.14 4.89 49.42
N ALA A 4 -11.07 3.97 49.19
CA ALA A 4 -12.32 4.28 48.51
C ALA A 4 -13.50 3.59 49.20
N VAL A 5 -14.65 4.25 49.15
CA VAL A 5 -15.92 3.73 49.62
C VAL A 5 -17.02 4.18 48.67
N ASP A 6 -17.95 3.28 48.38
CA ASP A 6 -19.21 3.63 47.76
C ASP A 6 -20.35 2.87 48.44
N ILE A 7 -21.53 3.48 48.47
CA ILE A 7 -22.64 3.08 49.33
C ILE A 7 -23.90 2.96 48.47
N SER A 8 -24.52 1.78 48.50
CA SER A 8 -25.86 1.51 47.98
C SER A 8 -26.87 1.52 49.14
N ASP A 9 -28.15 1.31 48.85
CA ASP A 9 -29.23 1.34 49.85
C ASP A 9 -29.09 0.24 50.91
N ASN A 10 -28.56 -0.94 50.54
CA ASN A 10 -28.52 -2.13 51.40
C ASN A 10 -27.10 -2.64 51.70
N PHE A 11 -26.09 -2.14 50.99
CA PHE A 11 -24.70 -2.62 51.11
C PHE A 11 -23.71 -1.53 50.71
N SER A 12 -22.46 -1.68 51.14
CA SER A 12 -21.35 -0.81 50.73
C SER A 12 -20.14 -1.63 50.38
N ILE A 13 -19.28 -1.02 49.59
CA ILE A 13 -17.98 -1.57 49.23
C ILE A 13 -16.92 -0.65 49.77
N ILE A 14 -15.93 -1.22 50.47
CA ILE A 14 -14.75 -0.50 50.92
C ILE A 14 -13.52 -1.15 50.29
N ALA A 15 -12.72 -0.35 49.59
CA ALA A 15 -11.43 -0.78 49.06
C ALA A 15 -10.29 -0.06 49.78
N GLY A 16 -9.20 -0.76 50.03
CA GLY A 16 -8.05 -0.20 50.70
C GLY A 16 -6.93 -1.21 50.89
N PHE A 17 -6.05 -0.96 51.85
CA PHE A 17 -4.91 -1.81 52.15
C PHE A 17 -5.02 -2.47 53.53
N ILE A 18 -4.62 -3.74 53.61
CA ILE A 18 -4.35 -4.45 54.85
C ILE A 18 -2.86 -4.64 55.04
N GLN A 19 -2.42 -4.63 56.29
CA GLN A 19 -1.02 -4.89 56.64
C GLN A 19 -0.77 -6.40 56.62
N ASN A 20 0.28 -6.81 55.91
CA ASN A 20 0.76 -8.19 55.88
C ASN A 20 1.76 -8.44 57.02
N ASP A 21 2.23 -9.69 57.14
CA ASP A 21 3.25 -10.08 58.12
C ASP A 21 4.47 -9.14 58.05
N PRO A 22 4.92 -8.55 59.17
CA PRO A 22 6.08 -7.67 59.22
C PRO A 22 7.38 -8.27 58.68
N GLN A 23 7.50 -9.61 58.60
CA GLN A 23 8.67 -10.29 58.02
C GLN A 23 8.55 -10.53 56.50
N GLY A 24 7.41 -10.25 55.88
CA GLY A 24 7.18 -10.39 54.44
C GLY A 24 7.84 -9.28 53.61
N ARG A 25 8.23 -9.60 52.36
CA ARG A 25 8.74 -8.59 51.40
C ARG A 25 7.67 -7.59 50.97
N VAL A 26 6.41 -8.03 50.85
CA VAL A 26 5.24 -7.19 50.53
C VAL A 26 4.49 -6.93 51.82
N LYS A 27 4.51 -5.70 52.31
CA LYS A 27 3.99 -5.38 53.65
C LYS A 27 2.55 -4.86 53.68
N TYR A 28 2.00 -4.47 52.53
CA TYR A 28 0.58 -4.16 52.38
C TYR A 28 -0.01 -4.91 51.20
N SER A 29 -1.22 -5.44 51.37
CA SER A 29 -2.00 -6.05 50.30
C SER A 29 -3.29 -5.27 50.08
N PRO A 30 -3.68 -5.01 48.82
CA PRO A 30 -4.98 -4.42 48.54
C PRO A 30 -6.07 -5.42 48.92
N ILE A 31 -7.20 -4.89 49.37
CA ILE A 31 -8.37 -5.67 49.74
C ILE A 31 -9.63 -4.88 49.40
N ILE A 32 -10.69 -5.63 49.07
CA ILE A 32 -12.04 -5.12 48.84
C ILE A 32 -12.95 -5.83 49.84
N TYR A 33 -13.75 -5.09 50.57
CA TYR A 33 -14.73 -5.58 51.53
C TYR A 33 -16.14 -5.30 51.04
N LEU A 34 -17.02 -6.29 51.14
CA LEU A 34 -18.46 -6.13 51.03
C LEU A 34 -19.04 -6.01 52.44
N LEU A 35 -19.72 -4.90 52.72
CA LEU A 35 -20.46 -4.70 53.96
C LEU A 35 -21.95 -4.72 53.69
N ASN A 36 -22.68 -5.45 54.52
CA ASN A 36 -24.14 -5.50 54.48
C ASN A 36 -24.69 -4.69 55.67
N PHE A 37 -25.64 -3.81 55.38
CA PHE A 37 -26.45 -3.12 56.38
C PHE A 37 -27.90 -3.17 55.93
N ASN A 38 -28.67 -4.08 56.53
CA ASN A 38 -30.11 -4.11 56.34
C ASN A 38 -30.76 -3.06 57.25
N SER A 39 -31.95 -2.57 56.89
CA SER A 39 -32.84 -1.71 57.70
C SER A 39 -33.05 -2.15 59.16
N SER A 40 -32.79 -3.42 59.49
CA SER A 40 -32.86 -3.99 60.85
C SER A 40 -31.52 -4.02 61.60
N ASN A 41 -30.38 -3.92 60.91
CA ASN A 41 -29.04 -3.97 61.49
C ASN A 41 -28.48 -2.55 61.61
N HIS A 42 -28.33 -2.06 62.83
CA HIS A 42 -27.75 -0.73 63.10
C HIS A 42 -26.22 -0.70 62.90
N HIS A 43 -25.57 -1.85 62.64
CA HIS A 43 -24.12 -1.99 62.47
C HIS A 43 -23.80 -2.70 61.15
N PRO A 44 -22.94 -2.12 60.30
CA PRO A 44 -22.50 -2.77 59.07
C PRO A 44 -21.60 -3.97 59.39
N ILE A 45 -21.86 -5.11 58.75
CA ILE A 45 -21.08 -6.34 58.94
C ILE A 45 -20.35 -6.65 57.64
N VAL A 46 -19.05 -6.96 57.74
CA VAL A 46 -18.28 -7.48 56.61
C VAL A 46 -18.76 -8.90 56.33
N VAL A 47 -19.34 -9.11 55.14
CA VAL A 47 -19.92 -10.41 54.73
C VAL A 47 -19.03 -11.15 53.74
N ASP A 48 -18.21 -10.44 52.98
CA ASP A 48 -17.26 -11.03 52.03
C ASP A 48 -16.06 -10.12 51.81
N GLN A 49 -14.97 -10.70 51.30
CA GLN A 49 -13.74 -9.97 50.99
C GLN A 49 -13.03 -10.55 49.77
N TYR A 50 -12.34 -9.69 49.02
CA TYR A 50 -11.53 -10.08 47.88
C TYR A 50 -10.14 -9.43 47.95
N ILE A 51 -9.09 -10.24 47.74
CA ILE A 51 -7.69 -9.79 47.76
C ILE A 51 -7.12 -9.87 46.33
N PRO A 52 -6.97 -8.72 45.63
CA PRO A 52 -6.35 -8.69 44.33
C PRO A 52 -4.88 -9.12 44.38
N LYS A 53 -4.47 -9.93 43.41
CA LYS A 53 -3.06 -10.33 43.23
C LYS A 53 -2.35 -9.39 42.25
N ALA A 54 -1.28 -8.75 42.69
CA ALA A 54 -0.36 -8.01 41.82
C ALA A 54 0.42 -8.98 40.90
N ASN A 55 0.96 -8.47 39.78
CA ASN A 55 1.79 -9.28 38.89
C ASN A 55 3.23 -9.34 39.39
N GLN A 56 3.72 -10.57 39.52
CA GLN A 56 5.07 -10.84 40.00
C GLN A 56 6.14 -10.11 39.19
N GLY A 57 7.07 -9.43 39.88
CA GLY A 57 8.25 -8.80 39.27
C GLY A 57 7.96 -7.51 38.50
N THR A 58 6.78 -6.92 38.68
CA THR A 58 6.45 -5.59 38.16
C THR A 58 6.56 -4.55 39.28
N TRP A 59 6.58 -3.26 38.94
CA TRP A 59 6.52 -2.18 39.94
C TRP A 59 5.27 -2.28 40.84
N GLN A 60 4.26 -3.04 40.41
CA GLN A 60 3.02 -3.36 41.12
C GLN A 60 3.26 -4.24 42.38
N ASP A 61 4.43 -4.86 42.51
CA ASP A 61 4.87 -5.62 43.69
C ASP A 61 5.69 -4.80 44.71
N LEU A 62 6.11 -3.58 44.36
CA LEU A 62 7.13 -2.82 45.10
C LEU A 62 6.57 -1.79 46.10
N LEU A 63 5.42 -2.07 46.72
CA LEU A 63 4.88 -1.23 47.81
C LEU A 63 5.85 -1.22 49.02
N THR A 64 6.62 -0.14 49.22
CA THR A 64 7.60 0.01 50.31
C THR A 64 7.08 0.85 51.49
N TYR A 65 7.84 0.86 52.61
CA TYR A 65 7.51 1.58 53.86
C TYR A 65 7.40 3.11 53.74
N SER A 66 8.11 3.73 52.80
CA SER A 66 8.13 5.20 52.64
C SER A 66 6.79 5.77 52.21
N ASP A 67 5.98 4.92 51.59
CA ASP A 67 4.84 5.32 50.77
C ASP A 67 3.50 5.14 51.50
N ALA A 68 3.46 4.33 52.57
CA ALA A 68 2.23 4.05 53.33
C ALA A 68 1.89 5.14 54.36
N ASN A 69 2.86 5.97 54.75
CA ASN A 69 2.69 7.03 55.75
C ASN A 69 2.47 8.43 55.14
N ILE A 70 2.59 8.56 53.82
CA ILE A 70 2.43 9.82 53.09
C ILE A 70 1.41 9.57 51.99
N TYR A 71 0.38 10.42 51.91
CA TYR A 71 -0.58 10.34 50.81
C TYR A 71 0.15 10.42 49.47
N SER A 72 -0.09 9.44 48.60
CA SER A 72 0.39 9.46 47.23
C SER A 72 -0.76 9.11 46.31
N ALA A 73 -1.04 9.98 45.35
CA ALA A 73 -2.03 9.74 44.31
C ALA A 73 -1.80 8.40 43.57
N LYS A 74 -0.56 7.87 43.59
CA LYS A 74 -0.22 6.56 43.02
C LYS A 74 -1.03 5.41 43.61
N TYR A 75 -1.49 5.53 44.85
CA TYR A 75 -2.22 4.46 45.56
C TYR A 75 -3.72 4.68 45.58
N ASP A 76 -4.22 5.71 44.88
CA ASP A 76 -5.64 5.98 44.79
C ASP A 76 -6.38 4.72 44.28
N MET A 77 -7.47 4.42 44.98
CA MET A 77 -8.47 3.45 44.55
C MET A 77 -9.76 4.21 44.27
N SER A 78 -10.61 3.64 43.44
CA SER A 78 -11.93 4.19 43.16
C SER A 78 -12.96 3.08 43.14
N ILE A 79 -14.20 3.42 43.49
CA ILE A 79 -15.33 2.49 43.52
C ILE A 79 -16.53 3.21 42.92
N SER A 80 -17.30 2.51 42.10
CA SER A 80 -18.61 2.97 41.65
C SER A 80 -19.60 1.81 41.57
N ILE A 81 -20.76 1.97 42.19
CA ILE A 81 -21.85 0.99 42.24
C ILE A 81 -22.99 1.46 41.32
N ASN A 82 -23.48 0.57 40.44
CA ASN A 82 -24.67 0.87 39.64
C ASN A 82 -25.97 0.43 40.35
N SER A 83 -27.11 0.87 39.82
CA SER A 83 -28.43 0.51 40.34
C SER A 83 -28.80 -0.98 40.23
N ARG A 84 -28.02 -1.77 39.48
CA ARG A 84 -28.21 -3.23 39.28
C ARG A 84 -27.34 -4.08 40.20
N GLY A 85 -26.44 -3.46 40.98
CA GLY A 85 -25.53 -4.14 41.88
C GLY A 85 -24.20 -4.53 41.24
N ASP A 86 -23.90 -4.05 40.04
CA ASP A 86 -22.57 -4.18 39.45
C ASP A 86 -21.64 -3.08 39.99
N ILE A 87 -20.40 -3.46 40.23
CA ILE A 87 -19.43 -2.65 40.96
C ILE A 87 -18.16 -2.58 40.13
N LEU A 88 -17.70 -1.37 39.87
CA LEU A 88 -16.37 -1.12 39.34
C LEU A 88 -15.44 -0.77 40.49
N VAL A 89 -14.27 -1.41 40.54
CA VAL A 89 -13.21 -1.07 41.49
C VAL A 89 -11.92 -0.82 40.72
N GLY A 90 -11.43 0.42 40.78
CA GLY A 90 -10.26 0.91 40.08
C GLY A 90 -9.07 0.95 41.02
N MET A 91 -7.93 0.47 40.55
CA MET A 91 -6.70 0.42 41.33
C MET A 91 -5.51 0.81 40.44
N GLN A 92 -5.14 2.09 40.48
CA GLN A 92 -4.15 2.60 39.54
C GLN A 92 -2.75 1.99 39.72
N PHE A 93 -2.37 1.64 40.96
CA PHE A 93 -1.07 1.05 41.30
C PHE A 93 -0.91 -0.41 40.83
N ILE A 94 -1.99 -1.07 40.40
CA ILE A 94 -1.91 -2.36 39.67
C ILE A 94 -2.44 -2.22 38.24
N ASN A 95 -2.75 -0.98 37.83
CA ASN A 95 -3.24 -0.60 36.51
C ASN A 95 -4.47 -1.40 36.05
N ARG A 96 -5.43 -1.59 36.96
CA ARG A 96 -6.57 -2.48 36.75
C ARG A 96 -7.88 -1.87 37.20
N VAL A 97 -8.92 -2.19 36.45
CA VAL A 97 -10.31 -2.00 36.85
C VAL A 97 -10.98 -3.38 36.91
N PHE A 98 -11.57 -3.69 38.05
CA PHE A 98 -12.30 -4.92 38.30
C PHE A 98 -13.80 -4.67 38.17
N LEU A 99 -14.49 -5.62 37.57
CA LEU A 99 -15.95 -5.68 37.54
C LEU A 99 -16.42 -6.80 38.46
N PHE A 100 -17.24 -6.43 39.44
CA PHE A 100 -17.92 -7.35 40.33
C PHE A 100 -19.44 -7.19 40.20
N SER A 101 -20.19 -8.15 40.72
CA SER A 101 -21.63 -8.04 40.89
C SER A 101 -22.07 -8.57 42.25
N VAL A 102 -23.09 -7.94 42.81
CA VAL A 102 -23.68 -8.26 44.10
C VAL A 102 -25.19 -8.35 43.93
N ASN A 103 -25.79 -9.40 44.52
CA ASN A 103 -27.24 -9.51 44.57
C ASN A 103 -27.80 -8.47 45.56
N ILE A 104 -28.45 -7.42 45.05
CA ILE A 104 -28.97 -6.31 45.86
C ILE A 104 -30.01 -6.78 46.90
N SER A 105 -30.78 -7.82 46.59
CA SER A 105 -31.78 -8.36 47.52
C SER A 105 -31.16 -9.17 48.66
N ASN A 106 -29.95 -9.72 48.44
CA ASN A 106 -29.22 -10.48 49.45
C ASN A 106 -27.70 -10.31 49.28
N PRO A 107 -27.15 -9.17 49.72
CA PRO A 107 -25.74 -8.84 49.48
C PRO A 107 -24.87 -9.62 50.47
N MET A 108 -24.59 -10.88 50.14
CA MET A 108 -23.79 -11.80 50.97
C MET A 108 -22.46 -12.20 50.33
N GLN A 109 -22.31 -11.99 49.01
CA GLN A 109 -21.13 -12.41 48.26
C GLN A 109 -20.78 -11.39 47.19
N LEU A 110 -19.48 -11.14 47.04
CA LEU A 110 -18.89 -10.31 46.00
C LEU A 110 -18.49 -11.20 44.81
N ILE A 111 -19.30 -11.21 43.75
CA ILE A 111 -19.06 -12.10 42.60
C ILE A 111 -18.10 -11.41 41.63
N TYR A 112 -16.91 -11.98 41.44
CA TYR A 112 -15.97 -11.51 40.42
C TYR A 112 -16.46 -11.88 39.02
N ILE A 113 -16.61 -10.88 38.15
CA ILE A 113 -16.99 -11.08 36.74
C ILE A 113 -15.75 -11.05 35.86
N SER A 114 -15.02 -9.92 35.86
CA SER A 114 -13.94 -9.70 34.92
C SER A 114 -12.99 -8.57 35.37
N ARG A 115 -11.91 -8.36 34.62
CA ARG A 115 -10.99 -7.24 34.83
C ARG A 115 -10.44 -6.73 33.51
N ASN A 116 -10.23 -5.43 33.42
CA ASN A 116 -9.45 -4.79 32.36
C ASN A 116 -8.11 -4.33 32.92
N THR A 117 -7.06 -4.55 32.15
CA THR A 117 -5.67 -4.13 32.44
C THR A 117 -5.17 -3.33 31.24
N ASN A 118 -4.78 -2.07 31.46
CA ASN A 118 -4.34 -1.17 30.39
C ASN A 118 -2.82 -1.22 30.18
N GLY A 119 -2.29 -2.41 29.87
CA GLY A 119 -0.85 -2.60 29.67
C GLY A 119 0.02 -2.36 30.91
N ARG A 120 1.24 -1.85 30.72
CA ARG A 120 2.27 -1.65 31.76
C ARG A 120 2.37 -0.21 32.28
N SER A 121 1.72 0.75 31.64
CA SER A 121 1.65 2.15 32.08
C SER A 121 0.88 2.25 33.41
N LEU A 122 1.15 3.31 34.17
CA LEU A 122 0.49 3.62 35.43
C LEU A 122 -0.74 4.47 35.15
N GLY A 123 -1.88 4.21 35.79
CA GLY A 123 -2.96 5.19 35.88
C GLY A 123 -4.38 4.70 35.60
N ASN A 124 -4.60 3.45 35.19
CA ASN A 124 -5.95 2.96 34.88
C ASN A 124 -6.82 2.84 36.14
N GLY A 125 -8.02 3.43 36.10
CA GLY A 125 -8.99 3.35 37.19
C GLY A 125 -8.70 4.31 38.33
N LYS A 126 -8.16 5.50 38.05
CA LYS A 126 -7.96 6.55 39.07
C LYS A 126 -9.30 7.00 39.67
N SER A 127 -10.29 7.16 38.81
CA SER A 127 -11.68 7.40 39.17
C SER A 127 -12.62 6.69 38.19
N LEU A 128 -13.82 6.36 38.65
CA LEU A 128 -14.79 5.51 37.96
C LEU A 128 -16.18 6.11 38.14
N ALA A 129 -16.99 6.04 37.09
CA ALA A 129 -18.37 6.49 37.16
C ALA A 129 -19.28 5.66 36.25
N TRP A 130 -20.43 5.24 36.74
CA TRP A 130 -21.47 4.62 35.92
C TRP A 130 -22.34 5.67 35.22
N LEU A 131 -22.75 5.36 33.99
CA LEU A 131 -23.56 6.21 33.12
C LEU A 131 -24.66 5.38 32.45
N ASP A 132 -25.65 6.07 31.85
CA ASP A 132 -26.79 5.46 31.15
C ASP A 132 -27.47 4.38 31.98
N ASN A 133 -27.82 4.72 33.22
CA ASN A 133 -28.43 3.81 34.19
C ASN A 133 -27.64 2.50 34.40
N GLY A 134 -26.31 2.56 34.28
CA GLY A 134 -25.41 1.43 34.49
C GLY A 134 -25.01 0.67 33.23
N ASN A 135 -25.42 1.10 32.04
CA ASN A 135 -25.04 0.47 30.77
C ASN A 135 -23.71 0.97 30.21
N MET A 136 -23.19 2.10 30.69
CA MET A 136 -21.89 2.63 30.28
C MET A 136 -21.02 2.91 31.51
N ALA A 137 -19.71 2.81 31.33
CA ALA A 137 -18.73 3.14 32.36
C ALA A 137 -17.74 4.19 31.85
N ALA A 138 -17.52 5.23 32.65
CA ALA A 138 -16.44 6.19 32.47
C ALA A 138 -15.27 5.82 33.38
N ILE A 139 -14.08 5.77 32.80
CA ILE A 139 -12.85 5.37 33.49
C ILE A 139 -11.80 6.42 33.26
N LEU A 140 -11.37 7.04 34.35
CA LEU A 140 -10.27 8.00 34.32
C LEU A 140 -8.94 7.25 34.35
N VAL A 141 -8.13 7.50 33.32
CA VAL A 141 -6.80 6.95 33.13
C VAL A 141 -5.79 8.08 33.14
N ASN A 142 -4.82 7.99 34.04
CA ASN A 142 -3.74 8.97 34.13
C ASN A 142 -2.51 8.50 33.34
N THR A 143 -1.71 9.46 32.89
CA THR A 143 -0.37 9.20 32.37
C THR A 143 0.66 9.82 33.32
N TYR A 144 1.69 9.03 33.65
CA TYR A 144 2.80 9.45 34.50
C TYR A 144 4.11 9.43 33.72
N SER A 145 4.96 10.43 33.98
CA SER A 145 6.33 10.48 33.47
C SER A 145 7.22 9.39 34.07
N LEU A 146 8.43 9.21 33.53
CA LEU A 146 9.43 8.29 34.09
C LEU A 146 9.83 8.63 35.53
N ASN A 147 9.69 9.91 35.91
CA ASN A 147 9.92 10.39 37.28
C ASN A 147 8.65 10.30 38.15
N TYR A 148 7.61 9.62 37.65
CA TYR A 148 6.31 9.43 38.29
C TYR A 148 5.56 10.74 38.61
N GLN A 149 5.75 11.76 37.79
CA GLN A 149 4.94 12.97 37.84
C GLN A 149 3.76 12.81 36.89
N TRP A 150 2.57 13.20 37.36
CA TRP A 150 1.35 13.15 36.57
C TRP A 150 1.43 14.20 35.44
N SER A 151 1.36 13.75 34.18
CA SER A 151 1.54 14.62 33.01
C SER A 151 0.23 14.92 32.27
N SER A 152 -0.67 13.94 32.17
CA SER A 152 -1.94 14.07 31.46
C SER A 152 -2.95 13.03 31.94
N SER A 153 -4.20 13.20 31.54
CA SER A 153 -5.31 12.32 31.90
C SER A 153 -6.29 12.19 30.74
N GLU A 154 -6.92 11.03 30.66
CA GLU A 154 -7.87 10.67 29.62
C GLU A 154 -9.06 9.96 30.27
N VAL A 155 -10.25 10.18 29.74
CA VAL A 155 -11.48 9.54 30.19
C VAL A 155 -11.96 8.60 29.11
N TYR A 156 -12.03 7.32 29.43
CA TYR A 156 -12.44 6.26 28.52
C TYR A 156 -13.90 5.91 28.80
N LEU A 157 -14.72 5.89 27.76
CA LEU A 157 -16.11 5.44 27.83
C LEU A 157 -16.24 4.03 27.26
N TYR A 158 -16.78 3.10 28.05
CA TYR A 158 -16.99 1.71 27.65
C TYR A 158 -18.48 1.35 27.62
N ASP A 159 -18.87 0.55 26.62
CA ASP A 159 -20.19 -0.10 26.60
C ASP A 159 -20.13 -1.34 27.50
N MET A 160 -21.02 -1.38 28.48
CA MET A 160 -21.12 -2.46 29.46
C MET A 160 -22.34 -3.37 29.21
N LYS A 161 -23.13 -3.15 28.14
CA LYS A 161 -24.32 -3.94 27.81
C LYS A 161 -24.04 -5.43 27.56
N SER A 162 -22.87 -5.77 27.02
CA SER A 162 -22.51 -7.15 26.70
C SER A 162 -21.97 -7.94 27.91
N ASN A 163 -21.84 -7.32 29.09
CA ASN A 163 -21.24 -7.87 30.32
C ASN A 163 -19.81 -8.43 30.17
N ILE A 164 -19.12 -8.14 29.06
CA ILE A 164 -17.74 -8.57 28.82
C ILE A 164 -16.83 -7.33 28.85
N TYR A 165 -16.43 -6.95 30.06
CA TYR A 165 -15.43 -5.90 30.28
C TYR A 165 -14.07 -6.54 30.60
N ASN A 166 -13.19 -6.68 29.62
CA ASN A 166 -11.88 -7.30 29.78
C ASN A 166 -10.77 -6.49 29.08
N SER A 167 -9.53 -6.98 29.12
CA SER A 167 -8.38 -6.32 28.48
C SER A 167 -8.45 -6.22 26.95
N ASN A 168 -9.38 -6.92 26.29
CA ASN A 168 -9.61 -6.84 24.86
C ASN A 168 -10.82 -5.95 24.50
N SER A 169 -11.51 -5.39 25.50
CA SER A 169 -12.63 -4.48 25.27
C SER A 169 -12.12 -3.16 24.68
N THR A 170 -12.73 -2.71 23.59
CA THR A 170 -12.48 -1.42 22.95
C THR A 170 -13.38 -0.35 23.56
N SER A 171 -12.83 0.84 23.81
CA SER A 171 -13.62 1.99 24.25
C SER A 171 -14.48 2.53 23.10
N ILE A 172 -15.67 3.05 23.43
CA ILE A 172 -16.56 3.72 22.46
C ILE A 172 -15.95 5.07 22.04
N SER A 173 -15.47 5.82 23.04
CA SER A 173 -14.88 7.14 22.85
C SER A 173 -13.91 7.44 23.99
N VAL A 174 -12.97 8.35 23.73
CA VAL A 174 -11.98 8.83 24.68
C VAL A 174 -12.02 10.35 24.70
N PHE A 175 -11.87 10.96 25.87
CA PHE A 175 -11.74 12.40 26.03
C PHE A 175 -10.42 12.74 26.73
N PRO A 176 -9.62 13.70 26.25
CA PRO A 176 -9.82 14.50 25.04
C PRO A 176 -9.68 13.71 23.74
N SER A 177 -10.39 14.14 22.69
CA SER A 177 -10.30 13.62 21.31
C SER A 177 -10.09 14.75 20.32
N TYR A 178 -9.88 14.43 19.05
CA TYR A 178 -9.73 15.41 17.97
C TYR A 178 -11.00 16.26 17.74
N HIS A 179 -12.21 15.74 18.03
CA HIS A 179 -13.46 16.52 18.04
C HIS A 179 -13.69 17.26 19.35
N GLN A 180 -13.29 16.64 20.46
CA GLN A 180 -13.52 17.13 21.81
C GLN A 180 -12.17 17.52 22.42
N LEU A 181 -11.62 18.63 21.92
CA LEU A 181 -10.37 19.17 22.43
C LEU A 181 -10.54 19.67 23.86
N LEU A 182 -9.42 19.62 24.58
CA LEU A 182 -9.31 20.25 25.87
C LEU A 182 -9.32 21.79 25.71
N PRO A 183 -10.21 22.53 26.39
CA PRO A 183 -10.18 23.98 26.39
C PRO A 183 -8.87 24.50 26.96
N SER A 184 -8.37 25.62 26.43
CA SER A 184 -7.11 26.22 26.90
C SER A 184 -7.15 26.66 28.37
N SER A 185 -8.35 26.88 28.91
CA SER A 185 -8.58 27.20 30.33
C SER A 185 -8.62 25.97 31.25
N PHE A 186 -8.61 24.75 30.69
CA PHE A 186 -8.74 23.50 31.44
C PHE A 186 -7.40 22.73 31.42
N SER A 187 -6.95 22.27 32.59
CA SER A 187 -5.68 21.54 32.71
C SER A 187 -5.78 20.12 32.16
N SER A 188 -4.67 19.59 31.64
CA SER A 188 -4.57 18.20 31.16
C SER A 188 -4.57 17.16 32.29
N VAL A 189 -4.62 17.60 33.55
CA VAL A 189 -4.55 16.79 34.76
C VAL A 189 -5.92 16.76 35.43
N PHE A 190 -6.62 15.61 35.41
CA PHE A 190 -8.00 15.48 35.91
C PHE A 190 -8.02 14.82 37.30
N LEU A 191 -8.40 15.55 38.34
CA LEU A 191 -8.48 15.03 39.70
C LEU A 191 -9.53 13.92 39.85
N ASN A 192 -10.72 14.14 39.33
CA ASN A 192 -11.85 13.24 39.56
C ASN A 192 -12.89 13.33 38.46
N ILE A 193 -13.67 12.25 38.34
CA ILE A 193 -14.89 12.20 37.54
C ILE A 193 -16.07 11.89 38.45
N ILE A 194 -17.19 12.57 38.23
CA ILE A 194 -18.41 12.40 39.01
C ILE A 194 -19.56 12.28 38.02
N SER A 195 -20.35 11.22 38.12
CA SER A 195 -21.53 11.07 37.26
C SER A 195 -22.83 11.36 37.99
N SER A 196 -23.80 11.83 37.22
CA SER A 196 -25.22 11.57 37.47
C SER A 196 -25.66 10.41 36.57
N PRO A 197 -26.91 9.91 36.66
CA PRO A 197 -27.37 8.83 35.79
C PRO A 197 -27.16 9.07 34.29
N ILE A 198 -27.09 10.34 33.86
CA ILE A 198 -27.04 10.76 32.45
C ILE A 198 -25.95 11.79 32.10
N SER A 199 -25.27 12.36 33.09
CA SER A 199 -24.25 13.41 32.88
C SER A 199 -22.93 13.03 33.55
N LEU A 200 -21.82 13.58 33.05
CA LEU A 200 -20.49 13.37 33.63
C LEU A 200 -19.83 14.71 33.88
N THR A 201 -19.32 14.91 35.08
CA THR A 201 -18.55 16.10 35.46
C THR A 201 -17.09 15.71 35.66
N LEU A 202 -16.19 16.44 35.02
CA LEU A 202 -14.75 16.33 35.18
C LEU A 202 -14.24 17.50 36.00
N MET A 203 -13.31 17.23 36.91
CA MET A 203 -12.63 18.25 37.70
C MET A 203 -11.13 18.19 37.43
N ASP A 204 -10.51 19.32 37.09
CA ASP A 204 -9.06 19.41 36.91
C ASP A 204 -8.32 19.76 38.22
N ASP A 205 -6.99 19.78 38.17
CA ASP A 205 -6.11 20.09 39.32
C ASP A 205 -6.13 21.55 39.76
N ILE A 206 -6.66 22.45 38.93
CA ILE A 206 -6.81 23.88 39.22
C ILE A 206 -8.18 24.16 39.86
N GLY A 207 -9.10 23.20 39.81
CA GLY A 207 -10.46 23.30 40.36
C GLY A 207 -11.51 23.73 39.34
N ASN A 208 -11.18 23.69 38.05
CA ASN A 208 -12.13 23.90 36.97
C ASN A 208 -13.04 22.67 36.80
N LEU A 209 -14.27 22.92 36.36
CA LEU A 209 -15.31 21.91 36.16
C LEU A 209 -15.80 21.92 34.71
N LEU A 210 -15.77 20.74 34.07
CA LEU A 210 -16.34 20.51 32.74
C LEU A 210 -17.50 19.50 32.86
N ILE A 211 -18.69 19.89 32.44
CA ILE A 211 -19.91 19.10 32.58
C ILE A 211 -20.37 18.64 31.18
N PHE A 212 -20.31 17.33 30.97
CA PHE A 212 -20.88 16.64 29.82
C PHE A 212 -22.36 16.39 30.04
N THR A 213 -23.18 17.03 29.22
CA THR A 213 -24.62 16.83 29.15
C THR A 213 -24.96 15.79 28.08
N PRO A 214 -25.98 14.95 28.29
CA PRO A 214 -26.36 13.95 27.32
C PRO A 214 -26.93 14.63 26.07
N THR A 215 -26.49 14.16 24.90
CA THR A 215 -26.98 14.64 23.61
C THR A 215 -27.88 13.60 22.96
N PRO A 216 -28.87 14.02 22.14
CA PRO A 216 -29.72 13.10 21.41
C PRO A 216 -28.92 12.30 20.38
N SER A 217 -29.49 11.19 19.89
CA SER A 217 -28.92 10.43 18.77
C SER A 217 -28.62 11.36 17.59
N GLY A 218 -27.50 11.14 16.92
CA GLY A 218 -26.99 11.98 15.84
C GLY A 218 -26.19 13.21 16.30
N PHE A 219 -26.08 13.49 17.60
CA PHE A 219 -25.32 14.64 18.13
C PHE A 219 -24.26 14.20 19.14
N TYR A 220 -23.09 14.84 19.14
CA TYR A 220 -22.08 14.68 20.20
C TYR A 220 -22.03 15.92 21.11
N PRO A 221 -21.53 15.79 22.35
CA PRO A 221 -21.34 16.93 23.23
C PRO A 221 -20.08 17.70 22.84
N SER A 222 -20.23 18.81 22.13
CA SER A 222 -19.13 19.70 21.80
C SER A 222 -18.74 20.57 22.99
N ILE A 223 -17.44 20.86 23.09
CA ILE A 223 -16.88 21.60 24.21
C ILE A 223 -16.66 23.05 23.79
N PRO A 224 -17.18 24.03 24.55
CA PRO A 224 -16.95 25.43 24.24
C PRO A 224 -15.47 25.79 24.44
N ALA A 225 -14.87 26.41 23.43
CA ALA A 225 -13.47 26.86 23.46
C ALA A 225 -13.23 27.99 24.48
N THR A 226 -14.25 28.80 24.76
CA THR A 226 -14.21 29.91 25.71
C THR A 226 -15.52 29.95 26.51
N GLY A 227 -15.45 30.39 27.76
CA GLY A 227 -16.63 30.50 28.62
C GLY A 227 -16.28 30.78 30.08
N SER A 228 -17.29 31.13 30.86
CA SER A 228 -17.21 31.22 32.32
C SER A 228 -17.40 29.85 32.95
N MET A 229 -16.58 29.50 33.94
CA MET A 229 -16.67 28.25 34.70
C MET A 229 -18.01 28.14 35.46
N PRO A 230 -18.68 26.96 35.52
CA PRO A 230 -18.33 25.69 34.89
C PRO A 230 -18.53 25.67 33.37
N LEU A 231 -17.67 24.98 32.64
CA LEU A 231 -17.87 24.73 31.21
C LEU A 231 -18.92 23.64 31.03
N ILE A 232 -19.90 23.87 30.16
CA ILE A 232 -21.00 22.93 29.90
C ILE A 232 -21.02 22.63 28.40
N THR A 233 -21.07 21.34 28.05
CA THR A 233 -21.11 20.92 26.65
C THR A 233 -22.43 21.29 25.97
N SER A 234 -22.37 21.57 24.67
CA SER A 234 -23.53 21.79 23.80
C SER A 234 -23.70 20.66 22.78
N PRO A 235 -24.93 20.36 22.31
CA PRO A 235 -25.12 19.38 21.26
C PRO A 235 -24.68 19.91 19.90
N GLU A 236 -23.82 19.16 19.20
CA GLU A 236 -23.39 19.44 17.82
C GLU A 236 -23.61 18.20 16.94
N PRO A 237 -24.10 18.34 15.69
CA PRO A 237 -24.39 17.17 14.84
C PRO A 237 -23.12 16.38 14.54
N CYS A 238 -23.24 15.05 14.50
CA CYS A 238 -22.13 14.19 14.10
C CYS A 238 -21.58 14.60 12.74
N PRO A 239 -20.25 14.69 12.60
CA PRO A 239 -19.63 15.02 11.33
C PRO A 239 -19.87 13.90 10.32
N PRO A 240 -19.78 14.22 9.00
CA PRO A 240 -19.83 13.22 7.94
C PRO A 240 -18.85 12.08 8.19
N GLY A 241 -19.23 10.87 7.82
CA GLY A 241 -18.48 9.64 8.08
C GLY A 241 -18.74 9.01 9.44
N MET A 242 -19.55 9.66 10.30
CA MET A 242 -19.76 9.23 11.68
C MET A 242 -21.23 9.26 12.06
N TYR A 243 -21.61 8.47 13.06
CA TYR A 243 -23.00 8.38 13.51
C TYR A 243 -23.07 8.20 15.04
N LYS A 244 -24.26 8.41 15.58
CA LYS A 244 -24.59 8.08 16.96
C LYS A 244 -26.04 7.64 17.03
N ASP A 245 -26.27 6.39 17.42
CA ASP A 245 -27.59 5.76 17.40
C ASP A 245 -28.39 5.93 18.70
N HIS A 246 -27.72 6.26 19.82
CA HIS A 246 -28.34 6.40 21.14
C HIS A 246 -28.07 7.77 21.80
N VAL A 247 -28.91 8.11 22.78
CA VAL A 247 -28.72 9.27 23.66
C VAL A 247 -27.56 8.99 24.61
N GLY A 248 -26.67 9.95 24.82
CA GLY A 248 -25.54 9.76 25.74
C GLY A 248 -24.50 10.88 25.67
N ILE A 249 -23.42 10.74 26.42
CA ILE A 249 -22.32 11.71 26.47
C ILE A 249 -21.11 11.32 25.61
N ASN A 250 -21.12 10.13 25.01
CA ASN A 250 -20.06 9.66 24.14
C ASN A 250 -20.00 10.47 22.84
N ASP A 251 -18.81 10.49 22.25
CA ASP A 251 -18.57 11.05 20.92
C ASP A 251 -19.25 10.20 19.83
N CYS A 252 -19.32 10.74 18.63
CA CYS A 252 -19.79 10.00 17.46
C CYS A 252 -18.83 8.85 17.12
N ILE A 253 -19.35 7.80 16.51
CA ILE A 253 -18.62 6.59 16.14
C ILE A 253 -18.40 6.61 14.63
N LEU A 254 -17.23 6.18 14.16
CA LEU A 254 -16.95 6.01 12.73
C LEU A 254 -17.92 5.02 12.09
N CYS A 255 -18.40 5.33 10.88
CA CYS A 255 -19.15 4.36 10.09
C CYS A 255 -18.26 3.15 9.76
N PRO A 256 -18.74 1.92 10.00
CA PRO A 256 -17.97 0.73 9.67
C PRO A 256 -17.75 0.63 8.15
N THR A 257 -16.68 -0.06 7.76
CA THR A 257 -16.38 -0.36 6.36
C THR A 257 -17.59 -0.91 5.60
N GLY A 258 -17.78 -0.47 4.36
CA GLY A 258 -18.92 -0.85 3.52
C GLY A 258 -20.18 -0.05 3.81
N THR A 259 -20.13 0.90 4.76
CA THR A 259 -21.22 1.83 5.04
C THR A 259 -20.73 3.28 4.95
N LYS A 260 -21.64 4.20 4.65
CA LYS A 260 -21.37 5.63 4.50
C LYS A 260 -22.38 6.47 5.25
N ASN A 261 -21.97 7.70 5.59
CA ASN A 261 -22.84 8.71 6.15
C ASN A 261 -22.42 10.11 5.68
N SER A 262 -23.31 10.80 4.98
CA SER A 262 -23.06 12.15 4.48
C SER A 262 -23.15 13.25 5.54
N GLY A 263 -23.46 12.92 6.79
CA GLY A 263 -23.70 13.87 7.88
C GLY A 263 -25.18 14.22 8.07
N ASN A 264 -25.46 15.32 8.78
CA ASN A 264 -26.80 15.83 9.16
C ASN A 264 -27.52 15.10 10.30
N ALA A 265 -26.83 14.87 11.43
CA ALA A 265 -27.42 14.28 12.64
C ALA A 265 -28.11 12.92 12.41
N THR A 266 -27.56 12.15 11.48
CA THR A 266 -28.00 10.80 11.14
C THR A 266 -27.64 9.82 12.25
N THR A 267 -28.55 8.89 12.52
CA THR A 267 -28.45 7.93 13.64
C THR A 267 -27.91 6.57 13.21
N GLN A 268 -27.68 6.34 11.92
CA GLN A 268 -27.22 5.07 11.37
C GLN A 268 -26.44 5.30 10.07
N CYS A 269 -25.51 4.40 9.77
CA CYS A 269 -24.79 4.41 8.49
C CYS A 269 -25.59 3.65 7.42
N THR A 270 -25.54 4.16 6.19
CA THR A 270 -26.20 3.54 5.03
C THR A 270 -25.23 2.59 4.33
N PRO A 271 -25.65 1.41 3.85
CA PRO A 271 -24.76 0.52 3.11
C PRO A 271 -24.34 1.15 1.77
N CYS A 272 -23.10 0.91 1.37
CA CYS A 272 -22.59 1.28 0.06
C CYS A 272 -22.93 0.22 -1.00
N ALA A 273 -22.90 0.62 -2.28
CA ALA A 273 -23.01 -0.34 -3.38
C ALA A 273 -21.80 -1.30 -3.42
N PRO A 274 -21.97 -2.57 -3.84
CA PRO A 274 -20.92 -3.59 -3.77
C PRO A 274 -19.66 -3.28 -4.60
N ASP A 275 -19.78 -2.48 -5.67
CA ASP A 275 -18.67 -2.11 -6.56
C ASP A 275 -18.06 -0.73 -6.24
N THR A 276 -18.25 -0.25 -5.01
CA THR A 276 -17.76 1.07 -4.57
C THR A 276 -16.78 0.96 -3.41
N PHE A 277 -15.85 1.91 -3.36
CA PHE A 277 -14.92 2.08 -2.27
C PHE A 277 -15.59 2.85 -1.13
N CYS A 278 -15.74 2.16 0.01
CA CYS A 278 -16.26 2.69 1.28
C CYS A 278 -15.40 2.19 2.46
N PRO A 279 -14.28 2.87 2.77
CA PRO A 279 -13.44 2.56 3.92
C PRO A 279 -14.11 2.91 5.26
N LEU A 280 -13.38 2.71 6.35
CA LEU A 280 -13.84 3.14 7.68
C LEU A 280 -14.09 4.66 7.67
N GLY A 281 -15.20 5.11 8.26
CA GLY A 281 -15.53 6.54 8.34
C GLY A 281 -15.99 7.16 7.02
N SER A 282 -16.61 6.39 6.12
CA SER A 282 -16.92 6.90 4.77
C SER A 282 -17.99 7.98 4.74
N VAL A 283 -17.72 9.09 4.05
CA VAL A 283 -18.67 10.20 3.85
C VAL A 283 -19.63 9.95 2.68
N SER A 284 -19.14 9.29 1.63
CA SER A 284 -19.88 8.98 0.40
C SER A 284 -19.36 7.67 -0.22
N GLU A 285 -20.02 7.18 -1.27
CA GLU A 285 -19.49 6.06 -2.04
C GLU A 285 -18.62 6.59 -3.18
N THR A 286 -17.45 6.01 -3.36
CA THR A 286 -16.51 6.40 -4.42
C THR A 286 -16.31 5.26 -5.40
N PRO A 287 -16.22 5.51 -6.72
CA PRO A 287 -16.03 4.44 -7.69
C PRO A 287 -14.64 3.82 -7.53
N GLN A 288 -14.52 2.51 -7.71
CA GLN A 288 -13.23 1.81 -7.61
C GLN A 288 -12.18 2.35 -8.60
N SER A 289 -12.61 2.92 -9.72
CA SER A 289 -11.72 3.56 -10.70
C SER A 289 -10.95 4.75 -10.14
N ALA A 290 -11.43 5.39 -9.07
CA ALA A 290 -10.69 6.45 -8.38
C ALA A 290 -9.41 5.94 -7.69
N LEU A 291 -9.27 4.63 -7.50
CA LEU A 291 -8.09 4.00 -6.91
C LEU A 291 -7.16 3.36 -7.95
N GLU A 292 -7.43 3.50 -9.25
CA GLU A 292 -6.60 2.91 -10.29
C GLU A 292 -5.20 3.53 -10.34
N ASN A 293 -4.21 2.64 -10.27
CA ASN A 293 -2.80 3.01 -10.43
C ASN A 293 -2.49 3.18 -11.91
N ILE A 294 -1.73 4.22 -12.23
CA ILE A 294 -1.18 4.46 -13.57
C ILE A 294 0.33 4.30 -13.46
N ILE A 295 0.86 3.19 -13.97
CA ILE A 295 2.28 2.89 -13.89
C ILE A 295 2.85 2.84 -15.31
N GLN A 296 3.91 3.63 -15.57
CA GLN A 296 4.57 3.69 -16.87
C GLN A 296 5.83 2.81 -16.94
N LEU A 297 5.77 1.62 -16.35
CA LEU A 297 6.84 0.63 -16.45
C LEU A 297 6.84 0.02 -17.85
N ILE A 298 7.71 0.51 -18.72
CA ILE A 298 7.98 -0.15 -20.00
C ILE A 298 9.16 -1.10 -19.74
N ALA A 299 8.90 -2.40 -19.70
CA ALA A 299 9.97 -3.40 -19.70
C ALA A 299 10.79 -3.22 -20.97
N TYR A 300 12.08 -2.92 -20.83
CA TYR A 300 12.96 -2.82 -21.99
C TYR A 300 13.12 -4.22 -22.60
N PRO A 301 13.05 -4.38 -23.94
CA PRO A 301 13.12 -5.69 -24.58
C PRO A 301 14.42 -6.43 -24.24
N THR A 302 14.34 -7.74 -24.15
CA THR A 302 15.53 -8.60 -24.05
C THR A 302 16.11 -8.87 -25.44
N SER A 303 17.42 -8.99 -25.53
CA SER A 303 18.07 -9.46 -26.76
C SER A 303 17.51 -10.82 -27.20
N PRO A 304 17.39 -11.06 -28.52
CA PRO A 304 17.10 -12.41 -29.02
C PRO A 304 18.21 -13.39 -28.59
N GLU A 305 17.87 -14.68 -28.57
CA GLU A 305 18.78 -15.76 -28.15
C GLU A 305 20.07 -15.79 -28.99
N TYR A 306 19.94 -15.51 -30.29
CA TYR A 306 21.06 -15.42 -31.23
C TYR A 306 21.32 -13.96 -31.60
N THR A 307 22.56 -13.52 -31.39
CA THR A 307 23.00 -12.14 -31.67
C THR A 307 24.01 -12.05 -32.80
N ILE A 308 24.26 -13.16 -33.50
CA ILE A 308 25.14 -13.26 -34.67
C ILE A 308 24.27 -13.53 -35.90
N PHE A 309 24.46 -12.75 -36.96
CA PHE A 309 23.63 -12.83 -38.17
C PHE A 309 23.61 -14.23 -38.80
N ASP A 310 24.78 -14.88 -38.89
CA ASP A 310 24.90 -16.21 -39.48
C ASP A 310 24.08 -17.26 -38.73
N GLU A 311 24.08 -17.22 -37.39
CA GLU A 311 23.29 -18.13 -36.57
C GLU A 311 21.79 -17.91 -36.78
N VAL A 312 21.36 -16.65 -36.82
CA VAL A 312 19.97 -16.27 -37.10
C VAL A 312 19.53 -16.74 -38.49
N LEU A 313 20.40 -16.58 -39.50
CA LEU A 313 20.15 -17.03 -40.87
C LEU A 313 20.05 -18.56 -40.93
N LEU A 314 21.03 -19.28 -40.36
CA LEU A 314 21.08 -20.75 -40.37
C LEU A 314 19.88 -21.34 -39.62
N GLN A 315 19.54 -20.80 -38.45
CA GLN A 315 18.38 -21.26 -37.69
C GLN A 315 17.09 -21.11 -38.51
N ASN A 316 16.86 -19.96 -39.14
CA ASN A 316 15.67 -19.74 -39.96
C ASN A 316 15.65 -20.58 -41.24
N MET A 317 16.82 -20.92 -41.79
CA MET A 317 16.93 -21.77 -42.97
C MET A 317 16.68 -23.25 -42.69
N PHE A 318 17.15 -23.76 -41.54
CA PHE A 318 17.09 -25.18 -41.19
C PHE A 318 15.93 -25.53 -40.24
N HIS A 319 15.16 -24.55 -39.78
CA HIS A 319 13.95 -24.81 -39.01
C HIS A 319 12.85 -25.41 -39.89
N ILE A 320 12.36 -26.59 -39.51
CA ILE A 320 11.20 -27.24 -40.14
C ILE A 320 10.06 -27.23 -39.11
N GLY A 321 9.11 -26.32 -39.30
CA GLY A 321 7.87 -26.25 -38.53
C GLY A 321 6.68 -26.87 -39.27
N THR A 322 5.47 -26.70 -38.72
CA THR A 322 4.21 -27.13 -39.33
C THR A 322 3.49 -25.97 -40.03
N GLY A 323 2.65 -26.25 -41.04
CA GLY A 323 1.82 -25.24 -41.70
C GLY A 323 2.62 -24.27 -42.59
N ARG A 324 2.43 -22.96 -42.40
CA ARG A 324 3.14 -21.91 -43.18
C ARG A 324 4.66 -22.06 -43.09
N CYS A 325 5.16 -22.46 -41.93
CA CYS A 325 6.58 -22.65 -41.69
C CYS A 325 7.24 -23.67 -42.62
N LEU A 326 6.50 -24.71 -42.98
CA LEU A 326 6.98 -25.78 -43.85
C LEU A 326 7.13 -25.28 -45.30
N LEU A 327 6.24 -24.39 -45.75
CA LEU A 327 6.29 -23.82 -47.11
C LEU A 327 7.38 -22.76 -47.27
N VAL A 328 7.67 -22.02 -46.20
CA VAL A 328 8.69 -20.95 -46.18
C VAL A 328 10.10 -21.51 -45.98
N SER A 329 10.24 -22.69 -45.37
CA SER A 329 11.53 -23.32 -45.09
C SER A 329 12.28 -23.72 -46.37
N PRO A 330 13.49 -23.19 -46.62
CA PRO A 330 14.32 -23.57 -47.77
C PRO A 330 14.77 -25.02 -47.71
N LEU A 331 15.05 -25.53 -46.50
CA LEU A 331 15.46 -26.91 -46.29
C LEU A 331 14.38 -27.90 -46.78
N PHE A 332 13.10 -27.56 -46.63
CA PHE A 332 12.02 -28.39 -47.15
C PHE A 332 12.10 -28.57 -48.67
N TRP A 333 12.33 -27.48 -49.40
CA TRP A 333 12.46 -27.51 -50.87
C TRP A 333 13.75 -28.21 -51.31
N THR A 334 14.87 -28.01 -50.62
CA THR A 334 16.12 -28.73 -50.94
C THR A 334 16.02 -30.22 -50.63
N LEU A 335 15.31 -30.63 -49.58
CA LEU A 335 15.03 -32.04 -49.29
C LEU A 335 14.12 -32.68 -50.34
N ILE A 336 13.12 -31.96 -50.86
CA ILE A 336 12.31 -32.44 -51.99
C ILE A 336 13.18 -32.64 -53.23
N VAL A 337 14.00 -31.65 -53.58
CA VAL A 337 14.90 -31.72 -54.74
C VAL A 337 15.92 -32.85 -54.57
N GLY A 338 16.51 -33.00 -53.38
CA GLY A 338 17.43 -34.08 -53.04
C GLY A 338 16.76 -35.45 -53.08
N GLY A 339 15.54 -35.57 -52.56
CA GLY A 339 14.73 -36.80 -52.64
C GLY A 339 14.40 -37.19 -54.07
N LEU A 340 14.03 -36.22 -54.92
CA LEU A 340 13.83 -36.43 -56.36
C LEU A 340 15.13 -36.86 -57.05
N ALA A 341 16.27 -36.24 -56.71
CA ALA A 341 17.57 -36.62 -57.25
C ALA A 341 17.94 -38.07 -56.88
N ILE A 342 17.78 -38.47 -55.61
CA ILE A 342 18.02 -39.84 -55.14
C ILE A 342 17.08 -40.82 -55.83
N LEU A 343 15.78 -40.48 -55.97
CA LEU A 343 14.81 -41.32 -56.67
C LEU A 343 15.19 -41.51 -58.13
N ILE A 344 15.63 -40.45 -58.81
CA ILE A 344 16.15 -40.52 -60.18
C ILE A 344 17.39 -41.43 -60.25
N VAL A 345 18.34 -41.30 -59.31
CA VAL A 345 19.52 -42.17 -59.25
C VAL A 345 19.15 -43.64 -59.00
N ILE A 346 18.18 -43.92 -58.13
CA ILE A 346 17.66 -45.27 -57.88
C ILE A 346 17.01 -45.82 -59.15
N VAL A 347 16.17 -45.02 -59.83
CA VAL A 347 15.54 -45.40 -61.10
C VAL A 347 16.60 -45.68 -62.17
N ILE A 348 17.65 -44.87 -62.27
CA ILE A 348 18.76 -45.09 -63.22
C ILE A 348 19.53 -46.37 -62.87
N LYS A 349 19.84 -46.63 -61.58
CA LYS A 349 20.52 -47.87 -61.15
C LYS A 349 19.65 -49.10 -61.40
N LEU A 350 18.35 -49.03 -61.11
CA LEU A 350 17.39 -50.10 -61.43
C LEU A 350 17.32 -50.33 -62.94
N LEU A 351 17.23 -49.26 -63.75
CA LEU A 351 17.27 -49.35 -65.21
C LEU A 351 18.57 -50.00 -65.70
N LYS A 352 19.74 -49.62 -65.17
CA LYS A 352 21.03 -50.26 -65.50
C LYS A 352 21.05 -51.74 -65.09
N TYR A 353 20.58 -52.08 -63.88
CA TYR A 353 20.48 -53.46 -63.41
C TYR A 353 19.55 -54.33 -64.27
N PHE A 354 18.38 -53.82 -64.65
CA PHE A 354 17.44 -54.51 -65.54
C PHE A 354 18.01 -54.68 -66.96
N VAL A 355 18.79 -53.72 -67.45
CA VAL A 355 19.46 -53.78 -68.76
C VAL A 355 20.61 -54.80 -68.77
N ASP A 356 21.32 -55.00 -67.66
CA ASP A 356 22.43 -55.96 -67.56
C ASP A 356 21.97 -57.41 -67.32
N HIS A 357 20.84 -57.63 -66.62
CA HIS A 357 20.52 -58.96 -66.12
C HIS A 357 19.56 -59.83 -66.98
N THR A 358 19.04 -59.40 -68.15
CA THR A 358 18.06 -60.25 -68.89
C THR A 358 18.11 -60.30 -70.42
N THR A 359 17.82 -61.50 -70.91
CA THR A 359 17.76 -62.05 -72.28
C THR A 359 16.56 -61.55 -73.12
N TYR A 360 16.24 -60.25 -73.12
CA TYR A 360 15.10 -59.70 -73.88
C TYR A 360 15.50 -58.54 -74.82
N VAL A 361 15.85 -58.89 -76.06
CA VAL A 361 16.27 -57.98 -77.15
C VAL A 361 15.24 -56.89 -77.55
N PRO A 362 13.90 -57.10 -77.54
CA PRO A 362 12.97 -56.07 -78.04
C PRO A 362 12.74 -54.90 -77.08
N ILE A 363 12.99 -55.07 -75.77
CA ILE A 363 12.78 -54.03 -74.76
C ILE A 363 13.94 -53.02 -74.77
N LYS A 364 15.17 -53.48 -75.02
CA LYS A 364 16.37 -52.64 -75.14
C LYS A 364 16.23 -51.55 -76.22
N LYS A 365 15.65 -51.89 -77.39
CA LYS A 365 15.41 -50.93 -78.49
C LYS A 365 14.32 -49.90 -78.16
N ARG A 366 13.26 -50.27 -77.42
CA ARG A 366 12.20 -49.33 -77.01
C ARG A 366 12.67 -48.33 -75.96
N ILE A 367 13.45 -48.77 -74.97
CA ILE A 367 14.01 -47.89 -73.94
C ILE A 367 15.02 -46.91 -74.57
N HIS A 368 15.90 -47.38 -75.46
CA HIS A 368 16.88 -46.53 -76.14
C HIS A 368 16.23 -45.52 -77.12
N TYR A 369 15.05 -45.83 -77.67
CA TYR A 369 14.29 -44.91 -78.53
C TYR A 369 13.56 -43.83 -77.71
N ILE A 370 12.96 -44.20 -76.57
CA ILE A 370 12.22 -43.28 -75.69
C ILE A 370 13.19 -42.30 -75.00
N PHE A 371 14.35 -42.76 -74.56
CA PHE A 371 15.37 -41.94 -73.89
C PHE A 371 16.43 -41.37 -74.85
N LYS A 372 16.21 -41.40 -76.18
CA LYS A 372 17.20 -40.91 -77.16
C LYS A 372 17.51 -39.40 -77.04
N LYS A 373 16.60 -38.63 -76.46
CA LYS A 373 16.74 -37.17 -76.25
C LYS A 373 17.12 -36.78 -74.82
N THR A 374 17.17 -37.73 -73.89
CA THR A 374 17.48 -37.49 -72.48
C THR A 374 18.65 -38.37 -72.11
N ASP A 375 19.77 -37.75 -71.74
CA ASP A 375 21.02 -38.45 -71.44
C ASP A 375 20.97 -39.16 -70.07
N LEU A 376 19.96 -40.02 -69.88
CA LEU A 376 19.75 -40.86 -68.70
C LEU A 376 20.62 -42.13 -68.74
N ILE A 377 21.22 -42.45 -69.90
CA ILE A 377 21.99 -43.68 -70.16
C ILE A 377 23.51 -43.38 -70.33
N GLY A 378 23.93 -42.10 -70.30
CA GLY A 378 25.33 -41.69 -70.17
C GLY A 378 25.86 -41.73 -68.72
N GLU A 379 26.96 -41.01 -68.45
CA GLU A 379 27.65 -40.98 -67.14
C GLU A 379 26.79 -40.38 -65.99
N GLY A 380 25.64 -39.76 -66.29
CA GLY A 380 24.67 -39.31 -65.29
C GLY A 380 25.09 -38.06 -64.50
N GLU A 381 26.26 -37.51 -64.79
CA GLU A 381 26.84 -36.37 -64.06
C GLU A 381 26.11 -35.04 -64.33
N LEU A 382 25.59 -34.83 -65.55
CA LEU A 382 24.95 -33.57 -65.96
C LEU A 382 23.61 -33.26 -65.24
N TRP A 383 22.81 -34.29 -64.91
CA TRP A 383 21.51 -34.10 -64.25
C TRP A 383 21.65 -33.85 -62.75
N VAL A 384 22.59 -34.55 -62.12
CA VAL A 384 22.92 -34.35 -60.70
C VAL A 384 23.50 -32.96 -60.50
N GLY A 385 24.39 -32.52 -61.40
CA GLY A 385 24.89 -31.14 -61.43
C GLY A 385 23.78 -30.09 -61.58
N GLY A 386 22.84 -30.29 -62.52
CA GLY A 386 21.72 -29.36 -62.73
C GLY A 386 20.76 -29.25 -61.54
N LEU A 387 20.46 -30.36 -60.85
CA LEU A 387 19.63 -30.36 -59.63
C LEU A 387 20.37 -29.74 -58.44
N ALA A 388 21.68 -29.96 -58.34
CA ALA A 388 22.54 -29.30 -57.34
C ALA A 388 22.58 -27.78 -57.56
N SER A 389 22.74 -27.32 -58.81
CA SER A 389 22.67 -25.89 -59.14
C SER A 389 21.31 -25.28 -58.79
N PHE A 390 20.21 -26.00 -59.02
CA PHE A 390 18.87 -25.54 -58.62
C PHE A 390 18.73 -25.42 -57.09
N ALA A 391 19.25 -26.38 -56.33
CA ALA A 391 19.26 -26.33 -54.86
C ALA A 391 20.06 -25.11 -54.35
N VAL A 392 21.22 -24.83 -54.94
CA VAL A 392 22.02 -23.63 -54.61
C VAL A 392 21.24 -22.35 -54.92
N VAL A 393 20.60 -22.25 -56.09
CA VAL A 393 19.80 -21.06 -56.46
C VAL A 393 18.67 -20.81 -55.46
N VAL A 394 17.97 -21.86 -54.99
CA VAL A 394 16.90 -21.72 -53.99
C VAL A 394 17.44 -21.23 -52.65
N LEU A 395 18.53 -21.82 -52.16
CA LEU A 395 19.15 -21.43 -50.88
C LEU A 395 19.68 -20.00 -50.91
N VAL A 396 20.37 -19.62 -51.98
CA VAL A 396 20.92 -18.26 -52.16
C VAL A 396 19.77 -17.25 -52.29
N SER A 397 18.76 -17.54 -53.11
CA SER A 397 17.61 -16.64 -53.28
C SER A 397 16.87 -16.40 -51.96
N PHE A 398 16.71 -17.44 -51.14
CA PHE A 398 16.16 -17.29 -49.81
C PHE A 398 17.05 -16.45 -48.90
N ALA A 399 18.36 -16.72 -48.85
CA ALA A 399 19.29 -16.00 -47.99
C ALA A 399 19.27 -14.49 -48.28
N TYR A 400 19.29 -14.09 -49.55
CA TYR A 400 19.17 -12.68 -49.96
C TYR A 400 17.78 -12.09 -49.63
N GLY A 401 16.71 -12.86 -49.82
CA GLY A 401 15.34 -12.44 -49.47
C GLY A 401 15.16 -12.21 -47.97
N PHE A 402 15.65 -13.15 -47.16
CA PHE A 402 15.64 -13.09 -45.70
C PHE A 402 16.44 -11.90 -45.22
N SER A 403 17.66 -11.76 -45.71
CA SER A 403 18.58 -10.66 -45.38
C SER A 403 17.97 -9.28 -45.62
N ASN A 404 17.34 -9.08 -46.78
CA ASN A 404 16.69 -7.82 -47.11
C ASN A 404 15.46 -7.55 -46.23
N SER A 405 14.71 -8.59 -45.86
CA SER A 405 13.60 -8.46 -44.92
C SER A 405 14.08 -8.19 -43.49
N TYR A 406 15.14 -8.86 -43.05
CA TYR A 406 15.77 -8.71 -41.73
C TYR A 406 16.36 -7.32 -41.55
N TYR A 407 17.01 -6.78 -42.58
CA TYR A 407 17.53 -5.41 -42.59
C TYR A 407 16.46 -4.35 -42.29
N LYS A 408 15.23 -4.54 -42.79
CA LYS A 408 14.10 -3.61 -42.60
C LYS A 408 13.45 -3.70 -41.21
N GLN A 409 13.83 -4.67 -40.38
CA GLN A 409 13.27 -4.90 -39.05
C GLN A 409 14.06 -4.16 -37.96
N TYR A 410 14.40 -2.89 -38.23
CA TYR A 410 15.09 -2.00 -37.31
C TYR A 410 14.78 -0.53 -37.64
N PRO A 411 14.67 0.37 -36.65
CA PRO A 411 14.65 0.11 -35.21
C PRO A 411 13.31 -0.48 -34.74
N ILE A 412 13.24 -0.97 -33.51
CA ILE A 412 12.10 -1.80 -33.06
C ILE A 412 10.81 -0.97 -32.92
N GLU A 413 10.99 0.32 -32.62
CA GLU A 413 9.93 1.29 -32.39
C GLU A 413 9.16 1.65 -33.67
N THR A 414 9.72 1.40 -34.85
CA THR A 414 9.11 1.73 -36.14
C THR A 414 8.92 0.53 -37.06
N SER A 415 9.58 -0.60 -36.79
CA SER A 415 9.50 -1.79 -37.63
C SER A 415 8.21 -2.59 -37.40
N THR A 416 7.61 -3.10 -38.49
CA THR A 416 6.46 -4.01 -38.44
C THR A 416 6.91 -5.47 -38.46
N ASP A 417 6.03 -6.38 -38.04
CA ASP A 417 6.31 -7.82 -38.01
C ASP A 417 6.67 -8.35 -39.40
N SER A 418 7.71 -9.19 -39.45
CA SER A 418 8.14 -9.79 -40.70
C SER A 418 7.42 -11.09 -41.01
N TYR A 419 6.85 -11.15 -42.21
CA TYR A 419 6.20 -12.34 -42.73
C TYR A 419 7.14 -13.25 -43.54
N PHE A 420 8.45 -12.96 -43.57
CA PHE A 420 9.40 -13.71 -44.39
C PHE A 420 10.03 -14.89 -43.65
N ALA A 421 9.99 -14.90 -42.32
CA ALA A 421 10.52 -15.95 -41.47
C ALA A 421 9.40 -16.79 -40.83
N CYS A 422 9.79 -17.96 -40.30
CA CYS A 422 8.93 -18.79 -39.46
C CYS A 422 8.58 -18.10 -38.15
N ASP A 423 9.60 -17.54 -37.52
CA ASP A 423 9.47 -16.77 -36.30
C ASP A 423 9.18 -15.31 -36.65
N LEU A 424 7.98 -14.84 -36.27
CA LEU A 424 7.54 -13.47 -36.48
C LEU A 424 8.15 -12.49 -35.47
N SER A 425 8.87 -12.97 -34.45
CA SER A 425 9.52 -12.17 -33.40
C SER A 425 11.01 -11.89 -33.66
N THR A 426 11.62 -12.55 -34.65
CA THR A 426 12.98 -12.27 -35.09
C THR A 426 13.11 -10.80 -35.48
N ARG A 427 14.10 -10.07 -34.96
CA ARG A 427 14.33 -8.63 -35.25
C ARG A 427 15.82 -8.38 -35.39
N ASN A 428 16.21 -7.38 -36.19
CA ASN A 428 17.61 -6.97 -36.33
C ASN A 428 18.06 -6.06 -35.17
N ALA A 429 17.71 -6.39 -33.93
CA ALA A 429 17.95 -5.54 -32.76
C ALA A 429 18.55 -6.32 -31.59
N LYS A 430 19.64 -5.79 -31.04
CA LYS A 430 20.31 -6.27 -29.82
C LYS A 430 20.14 -5.23 -28.73
N PHE A 431 19.74 -5.68 -27.55
CA PHE A 431 19.41 -4.84 -26.41
C PHE A 431 20.39 -5.08 -25.25
N GLN A 432 20.87 -3.99 -24.65
CA GLN A 432 21.71 -4.01 -23.47
C GLN A 432 21.14 -3.02 -22.45
N SER A 433 20.93 -3.47 -21.21
CA SER A 433 20.51 -2.60 -20.10
C SER A 433 21.61 -2.59 -19.04
N SER A 434 21.95 -1.41 -18.53
CA SER A 434 22.96 -1.24 -17.50
C SER A 434 22.57 -0.14 -16.52
N LEU A 435 22.96 -0.30 -15.26
CA LEU A 435 22.84 0.73 -14.23
C LEU A 435 24.14 1.54 -14.21
N GLN A 436 24.01 2.84 -14.40
CA GLN A 436 25.14 3.78 -14.50
C GLN A 436 25.09 4.77 -13.35
N THR A 437 26.23 5.10 -12.77
CA THR A 437 26.33 6.06 -11.66
C THR A 437 26.29 7.50 -12.18
N LEU A 438 25.49 8.37 -11.56
CA LEU A 438 25.42 9.80 -11.91
C LEU A 438 26.70 10.58 -11.56
N GLY A 439 27.57 10.01 -10.73
CA GLY A 439 28.88 10.58 -10.41
C GLY A 439 29.91 10.51 -11.55
N ILE A 440 29.63 9.76 -12.62
CA ILE A 440 30.45 9.73 -13.83
C ILE A 440 29.88 10.76 -14.81
N PRO A 441 30.68 11.70 -15.34
CA PRO A 441 30.17 12.72 -16.25
C PRO A 441 29.59 12.07 -17.51
N PRO A 442 28.36 12.45 -17.92
CA PRO A 442 27.75 11.93 -19.12
C PRO A 442 28.53 12.35 -20.36
N THR A 443 28.47 11.54 -21.42
CA THR A 443 29.01 11.91 -22.73
C THR A 443 28.31 13.15 -23.29
N THR A 444 28.93 13.85 -24.24
CA THR A 444 28.34 15.07 -24.83
C THR A 444 26.95 14.84 -25.43
N ALA A 445 26.71 13.68 -26.03
CA ALA A 445 25.41 13.29 -26.56
C ALA A 445 24.39 13.03 -25.44
N GLU A 446 24.78 12.30 -24.39
CA GLU A 446 23.90 12.04 -23.24
C GLU A 446 23.56 13.31 -22.47
N LYS A 447 24.52 14.25 -22.36
CA LYS A 447 24.33 15.50 -21.62
C LYS A 447 23.09 16.26 -22.10
N LYS A 448 22.86 16.33 -23.41
CA LYS A 448 21.66 16.97 -23.96
C LYS A 448 20.37 16.30 -23.48
N MET A 449 20.34 14.97 -23.38
CA MET A 449 19.18 14.24 -22.83
C MET A 449 19.03 14.47 -21.32
N PHE A 450 20.14 14.55 -20.57
CA PHE A 450 20.11 14.92 -19.16
C PHE A 450 19.55 16.33 -18.95
N ASP A 451 19.94 17.29 -19.80
CA ASP A 451 19.44 18.66 -19.74
C ASP A 451 17.93 18.68 -19.99
N LEU A 452 17.43 17.98 -21.03
CA LEU A 452 15.99 17.84 -21.30
C LEU A 452 15.21 17.20 -20.14
N LEU A 453 15.76 16.14 -19.53
CA LEU A 453 15.15 15.52 -18.35
C LEU A 453 15.15 16.48 -17.17
N ASN A 454 16.24 17.21 -16.91
CA ASN A 454 16.35 18.13 -15.79
C ASN A 454 15.46 19.39 -15.95
N GLU A 455 15.20 19.80 -17.19
CA GLU A 455 14.32 20.93 -17.52
C GLU A 455 12.83 20.58 -17.55
N GLN A 456 12.48 19.29 -17.49
CA GLN A 456 11.08 18.85 -17.48
C GLN A 456 10.34 19.39 -16.26
N SER A 457 9.31 20.22 -16.50
CA SER A 457 8.44 20.72 -15.45
C SER A 457 7.48 19.64 -14.97
N PHE A 458 7.38 19.47 -13.65
CA PHE A 458 6.46 18.51 -13.05
C PHE A 458 5.26 19.21 -12.41
N SER A 459 4.13 18.52 -12.41
CA SER A 459 2.98 18.83 -11.57
C SER A 459 2.71 17.64 -10.66
N LEU A 460 2.78 17.88 -9.35
CA LEU A 460 2.44 16.92 -8.31
C LEU A 460 0.92 16.94 -8.11
N ASN A 461 0.27 15.82 -8.41
CA ASN A 461 -1.16 15.68 -8.31
C ASN A 461 -1.50 14.84 -7.09
N ILE A 462 -2.31 15.36 -6.18
CA ILE A 462 -2.69 14.71 -4.92
C ILE A 462 -4.21 14.64 -4.86
N GLU A 463 -4.73 13.46 -4.64
CA GLU A 463 -6.16 13.19 -4.47
C GLU A 463 -6.40 12.60 -3.09
N PHE A 464 -7.11 13.36 -2.25
CA PHE A 464 -7.66 12.82 -1.00
C PHE A 464 -9.05 12.27 -1.30
N ILE A 465 -9.23 10.97 -1.10
CA ILE A 465 -10.42 10.24 -1.51
C ILE A 465 -11.28 9.98 -0.28
N ASN A 466 -12.60 10.12 -0.45
CA ASN A 466 -13.60 9.94 0.58
C ASN A 466 -13.49 11.00 1.69
N THR A 467 -13.49 12.27 1.29
CA THR A 467 -13.41 13.42 2.20
C THR A 467 -14.24 14.61 1.69
N LEU A 468 -14.73 15.46 2.58
CA LEU A 468 -15.45 16.71 2.26
C LEU A 468 -14.60 17.94 2.61
N ILE A 469 -13.28 17.80 2.65
CA ILE A 469 -12.36 18.91 2.92
C ILE A 469 -12.44 19.90 1.76
N ASN A 470 -12.54 21.19 2.11
CA ASN A 470 -12.58 22.27 1.13
C ASN A 470 -11.18 22.80 0.83
N CYS A 471 -11.02 23.35 -0.38
CA CYS A 471 -9.76 23.96 -0.81
C CYS A 471 -9.25 25.07 0.12
N ASP A 472 -10.15 25.77 0.82
CA ASP A 472 -9.81 26.88 1.71
C ASP A 472 -9.10 26.43 3.00
N ALA A 473 -9.19 25.14 3.36
CA ALA A 473 -8.58 24.57 4.56
C ALA A 473 -7.18 23.98 4.30
N ILE A 474 -6.57 24.31 3.17
CA ILE A 474 -5.33 23.69 2.72
C ILE A 474 -4.24 24.75 2.70
N SER A 475 -3.13 24.46 3.39
CA SER A 475 -1.92 25.26 3.31
C SER A 475 -0.77 24.40 2.79
N ILE A 476 0.03 24.97 1.89
CA ILE A 476 1.11 24.23 1.23
C ILE A 476 2.41 25.02 1.40
N GLN A 477 3.44 24.33 1.86
CA GLN A 477 4.80 24.85 1.95
C GLN A 477 5.72 23.94 1.15
N ALA A 478 6.66 24.53 0.42
CA ALA A 478 7.70 23.78 -0.27
C ALA A 478 9.08 24.27 0.14
N LEU A 479 9.98 23.32 0.34
CA LEU A 479 11.38 23.57 0.65
C LEU A 479 12.17 23.69 -0.66
N TYR A 480 12.71 24.87 -0.89
CA TYR A 480 13.63 25.14 -1.99
C TYR A 480 15.02 25.44 -1.42
N GLY A 481 15.98 24.55 -1.67
CA GLY A 481 17.30 24.61 -1.06
C GLY A 481 17.21 24.47 0.47
N THR A 482 17.31 25.59 1.18
CA THR A 482 17.26 25.65 2.65
C THR A 482 16.08 26.47 3.19
N THR A 483 15.21 27.02 2.33
CA THR A 483 14.13 27.92 2.74
C THR A 483 12.76 27.34 2.40
N TRP A 484 11.87 27.33 3.39
CA TRP A 484 10.47 27.00 3.19
C TRP A 484 9.72 28.22 2.65
N LEU A 485 8.99 28.02 1.56
CA LEU A 485 8.15 29.03 0.93
C LEU A 485 6.72 28.50 0.81
N THR A 486 5.74 29.35 1.16
CA THR A 486 4.34 29.05 0.92
C THR A 486 4.07 29.09 -0.58
N ILE A 487 3.49 28.01 -1.11
CA ILE A 487 3.11 27.90 -2.51
C ILE A 487 1.59 27.73 -2.65
N ARG A 488 1.07 28.04 -3.83
CA ARG A 488 -0.34 27.83 -4.18
C ARG A 488 -0.43 26.69 -5.19
N TRP A 489 -1.48 25.91 -5.07
CA TRP A 489 -1.87 24.94 -6.11
C TRP A 489 -2.23 25.66 -7.41
N SER A 490 -2.03 24.98 -8.54
CA SER A 490 -2.51 25.43 -9.86
C SER A 490 -4.01 25.19 -10.02
N ASN A 491 -4.51 24.09 -9.47
CA ASN A 491 -5.92 23.71 -9.47
C ASN A 491 -6.29 22.99 -8.17
N CYS A 492 -7.45 23.31 -7.60
CA CYS A 492 -8.06 22.60 -6.48
C CYS A 492 -9.55 22.44 -6.73
N GLN A 493 -10.04 21.21 -6.65
CA GLN A 493 -11.44 20.88 -6.87
C GLN A 493 -11.86 19.78 -5.91
N ASN A 494 -13.07 19.87 -5.37
CA ASN A 494 -13.69 18.76 -4.64
C ASN A 494 -14.91 18.28 -5.43
N ASN A 495 -14.76 17.12 -6.08
CA ASN A 495 -15.82 16.49 -6.87
C ASN A 495 -16.22 15.17 -6.20
N SER A 496 -17.47 15.02 -5.79
CA SER A 496 -18.01 13.76 -5.25
C SER A 496 -17.15 13.16 -4.13
N SER A 497 -16.70 14.00 -3.19
CA SER A 497 -15.86 13.61 -2.05
C SER A 497 -14.43 13.15 -2.41
N ILE A 498 -13.93 13.60 -3.57
CA ILE A 498 -12.53 13.50 -3.95
C ILE A 498 -11.98 14.91 -4.05
N LEU A 499 -11.06 15.24 -3.16
CA LEU A 499 -10.33 16.50 -3.15
C LEU A 499 -9.07 16.34 -4.01
N TYR A 500 -9.08 16.95 -5.19
CA TYR A 500 -7.97 17.00 -6.13
C TYR A 500 -7.15 18.27 -5.93
N LEU A 501 -5.83 18.12 -5.86
CA LEU A 501 -4.84 19.19 -5.81
C LEU A 501 -3.80 18.96 -6.89
N SER A 502 -3.47 20.01 -7.65
CA SER A 502 -2.32 20.00 -8.55
C SER A 502 -1.35 21.10 -8.15
N ILE A 503 -0.09 20.73 -7.93
CA ILE A 503 0.95 21.61 -7.40
C ILE A 503 2.09 21.65 -8.43
N PRO A 504 2.38 22.81 -9.04
CA PRO A 504 3.50 22.93 -9.95
C PRO A 504 4.81 22.85 -9.16
N LEU A 505 5.71 21.96 -9.58
CA LEU A 505 7.03 21.79 -8.99
C LEU A 505 8.09 22.39 -9.91
N PRO A 506 8.79 23.46 -9.49
CA PRO A 506 9.83 24.09 -10.31
C PRO A 506 11.14 23.29 -10.31
N PHE A 507 11.32 22.35 -9.37
CA PHE A 507 12.53 21.52 -9.28
C PHE A 507 12.19 20.08 -8.91
N GLN A 508 13.12 19.20 -9.26
CA GLN A 508 12.99 17.74 -9.13
C GLN A 508 13.33 17.26 -7.72
N HIS A 509 14.18 18.01 -7.01
CA HIS A 509 14.53 17.79 -5.61
C HIS A 509 13.83 18.83 -4.76
N THR A 510 12.68 18.48 -4.21
CA THR A 510 11.87 19.37 -3.38
C THR A 510 11.19 18.58 -2.28
N SER A 511 10.98 19.22 -1.12
CA SER A 511 10.08 18.69 -0.10
C SER A 511 8.83 19.55 -0.07
N VAL A 512 7.66 18.91 -0.17
CA VAL A 512 6.36 19.56 -0.14
C VAL A 512 5.64 19.11 1.14
N GLN A 513 5.19 20.09 1.91
CA GLN A 513 4.32 19.89 3.07
C GLN A 513 2.94 20.43 2.74
N VAL A 514 1.94 19.57 2.82
CA VAL A 514 0.52 19.92 2.68
C VAL A 514 -0.13 19.72 4.04
N THR A 515 -0.65 20.80 4.60
CA THR A 515 -1.40 20.79 5.84
C THR A 515 -2.89 20.96 5.54
N LEU A 516 -3.70 20.07 6.08
CA LEU A 516 -5.15 20.11 6.00
C LEU A 516 -5.70 20.49 7.39
N ASP A 517 -6.28 21.68 7.52
CA ASP A 517 -6.74 22.26 8.79
C ASP A 517 -8.25 22.00 9.04
N GLN A 518 -8.74 20.82 8.65
CA GLN A 518 -10.15 20.43 8.83
C GLN A 518 -10.28 19.04 9.43
N ILE A 519 -11.25 18.94 10.36
CA ILE A 519 -11.54 17.72 11.10
C ILE A 519 -12.47 16.83 10.28
N GLN A 520 -11.90 16.02 9.41
CA GLN A 520 -12.66 15.07 8.60
C GLN A 520 -11.88 13.77 8.39
N THR A 521 -12.63 12.70 8.14
CA THR A 521 -12.04 11.43 7.73
C THR A 521 -11.53 11.52 6.30
N ILE A 522 -10.45 10.80 6.04
CA ILE A 522 -9.92 10.57 4.70
C ILE A 522 -9.73 9.08 4.56
N GLY A 523 -10.35 8.51 3.53
CA GLY A 523 -10.39 7.07 3.33
C GLY A 523 -9.21 6.51 2.56
N ALA A 524 -8.70 7.27 1.59
CA ALA A 524 -7.55 6.90 0.78
C ALA A 524 -6.81 8.13 0.27
N LEU A 525 -5.57 7.91 -0.17
CA LEU A 525 -4.69 8.92 -0.71
C LEU A 525 -4.14 8.43 -2.05
N ARG A 526 -4.30 9.21 -3.11
CA ARG A 526 -3.70 8.90 -4.41
C ARG A 526 -2.78 10.03 -4.82
N ILE A 527 -1.53 9.69 -5.12
CA ILE A 527 -0.50 10.66 -5.46
C ILE A 527 0.04 10.31 -6.83
N GLY A 528 0.15 11.33 -7.68
CA GLY A 528 0.70 11.21 -9.01
C GLY A 528 1.67 12.32 -9.37
N LEU A 529 2.46 12.05 -10.40
CA LEU A 529 3.38 13.02 -10.98
C LEU A 529 3.12 13.06 -12.48
N SER A 530 2.90 14.26 -13.01
CA SER A 530 2.73 14.49 -14.44
C SER A 530 3.80 15.44 -14.97
N GLY A 531 4.25 15.22 -16.21
CA GLY A 531 5.25 16.04 -16.87
C GLY A 531 5.10 15.99 -18.39
N ASP A 532 5.33 17.13 -19.04
CA ASP A 532 5.08 17.31 -20.47
C ASP A 532 6.09 16.55 -21.34
N LYS A 533 5.67 16.19 -22.56
CA LYS A 533 6.55 15.63 -23.58
C LYS A 533 7.24 16.72 -24.39
N GLN A 534 8.46 16.44 -24.84
CA GLN A 534 9.23 17.32 -25.72
C GLN A 534 9.96 16.48 -26.78
N GLU A 535 9.90 16.91 -28.04
CA GLU A 535 10.60 16.24 -29.13
C GLU A 535 11.52 17.24 -29.84
N GLU A 536 12.80 16.90 -29.92
CA GLU A 536 13.84 17.65 -30.63
C GLU A 536 14.63 16.71 -31.52
N GLU A 537 14.33 16.64 -32.82
CA GLU A 537 15.04 15.82 -33.82
C GLU A 537 15.44 14.40 -33.33
N LEU A 538 16.65 14.25 -32.80
CA LEU A 538 17.22 12.99 -32.29
C LEU A 538 16.85 12.65 -30.83
N TYR A 539 16.30 13.60 -30.06
CA TYR A 539 16.02 13.50 -28.64
C TYR A 539 14.51 13.56 -28.40
N LYS A 540 13.96 12.55 -27.74
CA LYS A 540 12.53 12.47 -27.40
C LYS A 540 12.33 12.27 -25.90
N LEU A 541 11.83 13.29 -25.23
CA LEU A 541 11.38 13.22 -23.85
C LEU A 541 9.93 12.70 -23.82
N LYS A 542 9.70 11.58 -23.15
CA LYS A 542 8.36 11.02 -23.00
C LYS A 542 7.56 11.77 -21.94
N GLU A 543 6.25 11.81 -22.16
CA GLU A 543 5.29 12.29 -21.16
C GLU A 543 5.35 11.43 -19.90
N LEU A 544 5.46 12.07 -18.74
CA LEU A 544 5.33 11.43 -17.45
C LEU A 544 3.86 11.54 -17.02
N ASN A 545 3.23 10.42 -16.75
CA ASN A 545 1.89 10.35 -16.17
C ASN A 545 1.82 9.11 -15.29
N PHE A 546 2.03 9.33 -14.00
CA PHE A 546 2.11 8.28 -13.00
C PHE A 546 1.16 8.59 -11.85
N TYR A 547 0.46 7.58 -11.35
CA TYR A 547 -0.39 7.67 -10.16
C TYR A 547 -0.32 6.37 -9.35
N GLU A 548 -0.17 6.49 -8.04
CA GLU A 548 -0.26 5.38 -7.10
C GLU A 548 -1.27 5.72 -6.00
N SER A 549 -2.17 4.78 -5.71
CA SER A 549 -3.16 4.88 -4.66
C SER A 549 -2.74 4.09 -3.43
N PHE A 550 -2.95 4.70 -2.27
CA PHE A 550 -2.78 4.13 -0.95
C PHE A 550 -4.15 4.02 -0.31
N SER A 551 -4.57 2.81 0.00
CA SER A 551 -5.80 2.53 0.75
C SER A 551 -5.61 1.30 1.62
N GLN A 552 -6.27 1.27 2.77
CA GLN A 552 -6.30 0.11 3.65
C GLN A 552 -7.72 -0.13 4.15
N ASN A 553 -8.17 -1.37 4.06
CA ASN A 553 -9.50 -1.74 4.51
C ASN A 553 -9.61 -1.69 6.04
N GLY A 554 -10.72 -1.17 6.57
CA GLY A 554 -10.93 -1.06 8.02
C GLY A 554 -10.11 0.03 8.72
N SER A 555 -9.48 0.94 7.97
CA SER A 555 -8.65 2.01 8.51
C SER A 555 -8.98 3.37 7.89
N VAL A 556 -8.51 4.44 8.54
CA VAL A 556 -8.56 5.84 8.08
C VAL A 556 -7.14 6.39 7.93
N LEU A 557 -6.95 7.43 7.13
CA LEU A 557 -5.64 8.06 6.94
C LEU A 557 -5.11 8.66 8.25
N ALA A 558 -3.82 8.49 8.53
CA ALA A 558 -3.13 9.03 9.70
C ALA A 558 -2.92 10.55 9.59
N GLN A 559 -2.67 11.22 10.73
CA GLN A 559 -2.46 12.68 10.76
C GLN A 559 -1.05 13.10 10.33
N ALA A 560 -0.06 12.21 10.36
CA ALA A 560 1.29 12.50 9.89
C ALA A 560 1.67 11.49 8.81
N LEU A 561 1.87 11.97 7.59
CA LEU A 561 2.04 11.13 6.41
C LEU A 561 3.40 11.45 5.75
N PRO A 562 4.49 10.80 6.19
CA PRO A 562 5.77 10.92 5.52
C PRO A 562 5.79 10.01 4.29
N ILE A 563 5.96 10.61 3.11
CA ILE A 563 6.01 9.92 1.83
C ILE A 563 7.29 10.30 1.10
N SER A 564 8.08 9.31 0.69
CA SER A 564 9.25 9.53 -0.15
C SER A 564 8.93 9.06 -1.57
N LEU A 565 9.11 9.97 -2.54
CA LEU A 565 8.99 9.70 -3.97
C LEU A 565 10.38 9.81 -4.59
N VAL A 566 10.88 8.69 -5.11
CA VAL A 566 12.21 8.60 -5.70
C VAL A 566 12.06 8.53 -7.22
N LEU A 567 12.73 9.44 -7.92
CA LEU A 567 12.74 9.53 -9.37
C LEU A 567 14.00 8.88 -9.93
N THR A 568 13.83 7.88 -10.79
CA THR A 568 14.92 7.22 -11.51
C THR A 568 14.92 7.67 -12.96
N LYS A 569 16.03 8.24 -13.44
CA LYS A 569 16.21 8.58 -14.86
C LYS A 569 16.41 7.30 -15.68
N VAL A 570 15.69 7.16 -16.80
CA VAL A 570 15.88 6.09 -17.78
C VAL A 570 16.12 6.70 -19.14
N ILE A 571 17.26 6.35 -19.74
CA ILE A 571 17.68 6.83 -21.05
C ILE A 571 17.82 5.62 -21.96
N ASN A 572 17.07 5.59 -23.06
CA ASN A 572 17.26 4.63 -24.13
C ASN A 572 18.02 5.29 -25.28
N GLU A 573 19.09 4.66 -25.72
CA GLU A 573 19.91 5.05 -26.86
C GLU A 573 19.68 4.03 -27.99
N THR A 574 19.24 4.50 -29.14
CA THR A 574 19.05 3.67 -30.35
C THR A 574 20.06 4.09 -31.40
N MET A 575 21.03 3.22 -31.67
CA MET A 575 22.06 3.49 -32.67
C MET A 575 21.48 3.45 -34.09
N PRO A 576 21.94 4.28 -35.03
CA PRO A 576 21.45 4.23 -36.40
C PRO A 576 21.98 3.00 -37.15
N ILE A 577 21.25 2.56 -38.18
CA ILE A 577 21.76 1.54 -39.13
C ILE A 577 22.83 2.16 -40.04
N GLU A 578 22.58 3.39 -40.49
CA GLU A 578 23.46 4.20 -41.35
C GLU A 578 23.61 5.59 -40.71
N GLY A 579 24.84 6.06 -40.48
CA GLY A 579 25.15 7.32 -39.80
C GLY A 579 25.94 7.14 -38.49
N GLU A 580 26.32 8.26 -37.87
CA GLU A 580 27.07 8.28 -36.60
C GLU A 580 26.23 8.72 -35.39
N GLU A 581 25.07 9.35 -35.62
CA GLU A 581 24.27 9.95 -34.56
C GLU A 581 23.16 9.02 -34.04
N SER A 582 23.20 8.71 -32.74
CA SER A 582 22.17 7.93 -32.04
C SER A 582 20.91 8.74 -31.75
N ASN A 583 19.76 8.08 -31.80
CA ASN A 583 18.51 8.62 -31.27
C ASN A 583 18.42 8.33 -29.76
N PHE A 584 17.97 9.30 -28.98
CA PHE A 584 17.81 9.18 -27.53
C PHE A 584 16.35 9.34 -27.13
N THR A 585 15.88 8.50 -26.21
CA THR A 585 14.60 8.70 -25.53
C THR A 585 14.78 8.72 -24.02
N GLY A 586 14.18 9.69 -23.34
CA GLY A 586 14.28 9.86 -21.88
C GLY A 586 12.92 9.73 -21.20
N ILE A 587 12.88 9.10 -20.04
CA ILE A 587 11.69 9.07 -19.16
C ILE A 587 12.13 8.96 -17.69
N TYR A 588 11.34 9.53 -16.79
CA TYR A 588 11.46 9.31 -15.37
C TYR A 588 10.60 8.13 -14.92
N ILE A 589 11.15 7.27 -14.08
CA ILE A 589 10.40 6.23 -13.37
C ILE A 589 10.30 6.64 -11.90
N PRO A 590 9.13 7.13 -11.46
CA PRO A 590 8.85 7.39 -10.06
C PRO A 590 8.64 6.08 -9.28
N THR A 591 9.06 6.05 -8.02
CA THR A 591 8.86 4.93 -7.10
C THR A 591 8.64 5.45 -5.69
N PHE A 592 7.58 5.00 -5.04
CA PHE A 592 7.33 5.34 -3.64
C PHE A 592 8.13 4.45 -2.69
N ALA A 593 8.74 5.06 -1.68
CA ALA A 593 9.35 4.39 -0.54
C ALA A 593 8.56 4.78 0.72
N VAL A 594 7.54 4.00 1.05
CA VAL A 594 6.61 4.28 2.16
C VAL A 594 6.31 3.01 2.96
N ASP A 595 6.23 3.14 4.28
CA ASP A 595 5.64 2.10 5.13
C ASP A 595 4.12 2.23 5.10
N SER A 596 3.47 1.29 4.41
CA SER A 596 2.01 1.30 4.25
C SER A 596 1.27 1.26 5.59
N LYS A 597 1.87 0.70 6.65
CA LYS A 597 1.23 0.61 7.97
C LYS A 597 1.23 1.94 8.73
N SER A 598 2.18 2.84 8.45
CA SER A 598 2.24 4.14 9.12
C SER A 598 1.26 5.16 8.53
N LEU A 599 0.77 4.92 7.31
CA LEU A 599 -0.17 5.83 6.64
C LEU A 599 -1.60 5.73 7.18
N PHE A 600 -1.95 4.65 7.87
CA PHE A 600 -3.33 4.37 8.25
C PHE A 600 -3.46 4.07 9.74
N LEU A 601 -4.55 4.55 10.33
CA LEU A 601 -4.95 4.30 11.70
C LEU A 601 -6.17 3.38 11.74
N THR A 602 -6.15 2.45 12.69
CA THR A 602 -7.33 1.67 13.06
C THR A 602 -8.33 2.53 13.84
N GLN A 603 -9.57 2.05 13.99
CA GLN A 603 -10.60 2.73 14.78
C GLN A 603 -10.13 3.09 16.20
N ASP A 604 -9.47 2.16 16.89
CA ASP A 604 -8.97 2.38 18.25
C ASP A 604 -7.90 3.48 18.27
N GLN A 605 -6.94 3.44 17.34
CA GLN A 605 -5.91 4.49 17.28
C GLN A 605 -6.49 5.86 16.93
N TYR A 606 -7.54 5.89 16.12
CA TYR A 606 -8.18 7.12 15.68
C TYR A 606 -8.87 7.86 16.84
N ILE A 607 -9.59 7.15 17.71
CA ILE A 607 -10.29 7.76 18.85
C ILE A 607 -9.33 8.36 19.90
N HIS A 608 -8.06 7.93 19.91
CA HIS A 608 -6.99 8.49 20.76
C HIS A 608 -6.32 9.72 20.17
N SER A 609 -6.56 10.02 18.89
CA SER A 609 -5.92 11.17 18.26
C SER A 609 -6.50 12.48 18.78
N THR A 610 -5.62 13.43 19.06
CA THR A 610 -5.98 14.81 19.45
C THR A 610 -5.58 15.84 18.39
N SER A 611 -4.95 15.41 17.29
CA SER A 611 -4.55 16.34 16.22
C SER A 611 -5.73 16.64 15.30
N GLN A 612 -6.03 17.92 15.13
CA GLN A 612 -7.08 18.40 14.21
C GLN A 612 -6.57 18.65 12.79
N ALA A 613 -5.25 18.64 12.59
CA ALA A 613 -4.62 18.84 11.30
C ALA A 613 -3.97 17.55 10.81
N ILE A 614 -4.02 17.35 9.49
CA ILE A 614 -3.28 16.30 8.79
C ILE A 614 -2.11 16.96 8.07
N LEU A 615 -0.90 16.49 8.35
CA LEU A 615 0.34 16.91 7.73
C LEU A 615 0.86 15.82 6.79
N LEU A 616 0.74 16.07 5.49
CA LEU A 616 1.33 15.27 4.43
C LEU A 616 2.68 15.86 4.04
N THR A 617 3.76 15.10 4.27
CA THR A 617 5.11 15.50 3.88
C THR A 617 5.59 14.59 2.75
N ILE A 618 5.76 15.15 1.56
CA ILE A 618 6.27 14.45 0.38
C ILE A 618 7.70 14.92 0.15
N VAL A 619 8.65 13.99 0.10
CA VAL A 619 10.04 14.27 -0.26
C VAL A 619 10.31 13.69 -1.64
N LEU A 620 10.50 14.56 -2.62
CA LEU A 620 10.93 14.20 -3.96
C LEU A 620 12.45 14.22 -4.03
N SER A 621 13.03 13.11 -4.46
CA SER A 621 14.47 12.95 -4.59
C SER A 621 14.79 12.13 -5.84
N GLU A 622 16.00 12.24 -6.34
CA GLU A 622 16.48 11.41 -7.44
C GLU A 622 17.44 10.32 -6.96
N THR A 623 17.47 9.21 -7.66
CA THR A 623 18.46 8.15 -7.44
C THR A 623 19.87 8.63 -7.74
N ALA A 624 20.89 8.07 -7.08
CA ALA A 624 22.30 8.34 -7.39
C ALA A 624 22.80 7.66 -8.69
N TYR A 625 21.91 6.96 -9.39
CA TYR A 625 22.16 6.22 -10.62
C TYR A 625 21.05 6.48 -11.64
N TYR A 626 21.30 6.12 -12.89
CA TYR A 626 20.30 6.10 -13.95
C TYR A 626 20.38 4.77 -14.70
N VAL A 627 19.29 4.40 -15.37
CA VAL A 627 19.24 3.21 -16.23
C VAL A 627 19.58 3.63 -17.65
N LYS A 628 20.64 3.06 -18.21
CA LYS A 628 20.99 3.22 -19.62
C LYS A 628 20.62 1.95 -20.37
N ASN A 629 19.70 2.11 -21.31
CA ASN A 629 19.29 1.07 -22.24
C ASN A 629 19.87 1.40 -23.61
N GLN A 630 20.43 0.42 -24.29
CA GLN A 630 21.06 0.59 -25.59
C GLN A 630 20.51 -0.43 -26.57
N GLN A 631 20.17 0.06 -27.76
CA GLN A 631 19.77 -0.75 -28.90
C GLN A 631 20.80 -0.62 -30.01
N TYR A 632 21.27 -1.77 -30.48
CA TYR A 632 22.21 -1.91 -31.59
C TYR A 632 21.58 -2.73 -32.71
N PRO A 633 21.88 -2.43 -33.99
CA PRO A 633 21.56 -3.37 -35.06
C PRO A 633 22.43 -4.62 -34.91
N ILE A 634 21.84 -5.82 -35.04
CA ILE A 634 22.61 -7.08 -35.01
C ILE A 634 23.54 -7.18 -36.21
N ALA A 635 23.05 -6.77 -37.38
CA ALA A 635 23.81 -6.81 -38.63
C ALA A 635 23.64 -5.51 -39.41
N LYS A 636 24.76 -4.91 -39.82
CA LYS A 636 24.75 -3.73 -40.71
C LYS A 636 24.69 -4.14 -42.17
N ARG A 637 24.37 -3.21 -43.08
CA ARG A 637 24.25 -3.49 -44.52
C ARG A 637 25.50 -4.15 -45.12
N ALA A 638 26.69 -3.65 -44.77
CA ALA A 638 27.95 -4.19 -45.28
C ALA A 638 28.20 -5.62 -44.80
N GLU A 639 27.89 -5.90 -43.54
CA GLU A 639 28.00 -7.22 -42.91
C GLU A 639 27.03 -8.20 -43.58
N ILE A 640 25.75 -7.83 -43.71
CA ILE A 640 24.75 -8.65 -44.40
C ILE A 640 25.20 -9.01 -45.83
N VAL A 641 25.74 -8.04 -46.58
CA VAL A 641 26.23 -8.29 -47.95
C VAL A 641 27.42 -9.25 -47.95
N PHE A 642 28.38 -9.05 -47.05
CA PHE A 642 29.57 -9.90 -46.92
C PHE A 642 29.21 -11.33 -46.52
N HIS A 643 28.35 -11.51 -45.51
CA HIS A 643 27.92 -12.81 -45.03
C HIS A 643 27.06 -13.55 -46.07
N ASN A 644 26.19 -12.87 -46.82
CA ASN A 644 25.47 -13.49 -47.94
C ASN A 644 26.41 -13.98 -49.05
N PHE A 645 27.46 -13.21 -49.36
CA PHE A 645 28.45 -13.61 -50.36
C PHE A 645 29.25 -14.83 -49.88
N LEU A 646 29.69 -14.82 -48.62
CA LEU A 646 30.38 -15.95 -48.00
C LEU A 646 29.49 -17.20 -47.97
N PHE A 647 28.23 -17.05 -47.58
CA PHE A 647 27.24 -18.13 -47.60
C PHE A 647 27.04 -18.72 -49.00
N THR A 648 27.03 -17.87 -50.03
CA THR A 648 26.92 -18.30 -51.44
C THR A 648 28.11 -19.14 -51.86
N ILE A 649 29.34 -18.72 -51.49
CA ILE A 649 30.56 -19.50 -51.77
C ILE A 649 30.51 -20.85 -51.06
N VAL A 650 30.14 -20.88 -49.78
CA VAL A 650 30.02 -22.12 -49.01
C VAL A 650 28.98 -23.06 -49.63
N CYS A 651 27.85 -22.54 -50.10
CA CYS A 651 26.86 -23.35 -50.83
C CYS A 651 27.45 -23.95 -52.11
N LEU A 652 28.19 -23.17 -52.91
CA LEU A 652 28.83 -23.69 -54.12
C LEU A 652 29.85 -24.79 -53.80
N GLU A 653 30.67 -24.61 -52.76
CA GLU A 653 31.64 -25.61 -52.32
C GLU A 653 30.97 -26.90 -51.79
N ILE A 654 29.91 -26.80 -50.98
CA ILE A 654 29.19 -27.96 -50.43
C ILE A 654 28.58 -28.81 -51.55
N PHE A 655 28.06 -28.16 -52.60
CA PHE A 655 27.46 -28.86 -53.74
C PHE A 655 28.47 -29.20 -54.85
N GLY A 656 29.76 -28.91 -54.65
CA GLY A 656 30.86 -29.27 -55.55
C GLY A 656 30.79 -28.58 -56.92
N LEU A 657 30.29 -27.33 -56.96
CA LEU A 657 30.08 -26.53 -58.17
C LEU A 657 31.19 -25.53 -58.45
#